data_AF-A0A0B2V322-F1
#
_entry.id   AF-A0A0B2V322-F1
#
_cell.length_a   1.000
_cell.length_b   1.000
_cell.length_c   1.000
_cell.angle_alpha   90.00
_cell.angle_beta   90.00
_cell.angle_gamma   90.00
#
_symmetry.space_group_name_H-M   'P 1'
#
loop_
_entity.id
_entity.type
_entity.pdbx_description
1 polymer ?
#
loop_
_entity_poly.entity_id
_entity_poly.type
_entity_poly.pdbx_seq_one_letter_code
_entity_poly.pdbx_strand_id
1 'polypeptide(L)'
;MSDDARGTESDSETEIEYTVYEKRREVNVRKIVLLERLFSIAKQRLYHERLRQLETRQVELLNQTAADYINKKAVLLDEHRARSEYNTAFRTLQMESLRRKMVGKLETAHKNLIHNKKMAFERIEGEIKGRIAQMEKERKRCLDVIEQFALGGMTEEHDVQCTELQKLLAEGVAAMASGTALESNKPIVAIDITEEFFKECTKMKLGELAKSSNFQLSEAMSAIELMDPKMDIGMVPFDPSIRFENLVATGRLNITEMESRELIATMDAMLASLMSWLDGNSIAQTLLTCVCLHDVQAIRDATLASFCYAILELATIFRHIIQTAAVYEEEDFNGYFSSEIKTLAIGHLLNSLKTAENELQRKLREDFNGYFSSEIKTLAIGHLLNSLKTAENELQRKLRHKHNDAQLLEAISNRITFMRLIILSLSAIVPPPSTVSSGAALAQAFRPNLEDALPHIRTACSLLEKIGSTIALGLSAPNENDGDFAWLPAFEPEVNRRCLPPTFPRKTQMLSRVEGIERLRSLSSRILTITTELPHKITNIESTLFFLRSFSVSGSCVLSRSLLQLVYLPNDDRIMGRTHLSAVIIESLRLFAAPPILDPTCSLSSDSRCVATWDEFISDAVKVFLGVIQMFGLNLARQREKIVCCVEDFSALQNEVHTFIIRPSIKYTQIECSLSSDSRCVATWDEFISDAVKVFLGVIQMFGLNLARQREKIVCCVEDFSALQNEAERLEADFDACLGAPASAVTLSLTSFVLYHTLLLIEYHFYLSFRLDLFAPFEYPYVYWYMSEVVFKWLLNSIDRSHTLIISDYRKCMFINRTFFCLASVLKRKL
;
A
#
# COMPACT_ATOMS: atom_id res chain seq x y z
N MET A 1 -2.71 -63.22 -49.69
CA MET A 1 -3.63 -63.86 -50.64
C MET A 1 -4.50 -62.73 -51.14
N SER A 2 -4.13 -62.05 -52.24
CA SER A 2 -4.21 -62.54 -53.63
C SER A 2 -5.68 -62.61 -54.07
N ASP A 3 -6.11 -62.00 -55.18
CA ASP A 3 -5.35 -61.67 -56.40
C ASP A 3 -5.47 -60.20 -56.89
N ASP A 4 -4.60 -59.85 -57.85
CA ASP A 4 -4.70 -58.65 -58.70
C ASP A 4 -5.87 -58.77 -59.70
N ALA A 5 -6.53 -57.65 -60.00
CA ALA A 5 -7.46 -57.54 -61.13
C ALA A 5 -7.51 -56.12 -61.72
N ARG A 6 -6.48 -55.73 -62.49
CA ARG A 6 -6.57 -54.56 -63.38
C ARG A 6 -7.36 -54.92 -64.63
N GLY A 7 -8.68 -54.78 -64.58
CA GLY A 7 -9.56 -54.90 -65.75
C GLY A 7 -9.85 -53.54 -66.40
N THR A 8 -9.20 -53.24 -67.53
CA THR A 8 -9.59 -52.13 -68.41
C THR A 8 -10.61 -52.60 -69.44
N GLU A 9 -11.88 -52.67 -69.04
CA GLU A 9 -13.00 -52.88 -69.96
C GLU A 9 -13.81 -51.58 -70.07
N SER A 10 -13.46 -50.78 -71.09
CA SER A 10 -14.35 -49.78 -71.65
C SER A 10 -15.36 -50.50 -72.53
N ASP A 11 -16.41 -51.05 -71.94
CA ASP A 11 -17.58 -51.52 -72.67
C ASP A 11 -18.82 -50.75 -72.25
N SER A 12 -19.72 -50.54 -73.20
CA SER A 12 -20.84 -49.61 -73.05
C SER A 12 -21.77 -49.98 -71.89
N GLU A 13 -22.22 -48.99 -71.11
CA GLU A 13 -23.53 -49.08 -70.46
C GLU A 13 -24.59 -49.20 -71.56
N THR A 14 -24.95 -50.43 -71.94
CA THR A 14 -26.24 -50.68 -72.59
C THR A 14 -27.30 -50.13 -71.67
N GLU A 15 -28.07 -49.13 -72.14
CA GLU A 15 -29.12 -48.48 -71.37
C GLU A 15 -29.97 -49.55 -70.68
N ILE A 16 -29.87 -49.64 -69.34
CA ILE A 16 -30.56 -50.68 -68.59
C ILE A 16 -32.04 -50.47 -68.80
N GLU A 17 -32.67 -51.35 -69.58
CA GLU A 17 -34.07 -51.25 -69.98
C GLU A 17 -34.90 -50.81 -68.78
N TYR A 18 -35.65 -49.73 -68.91
CA TYR A 18 -36.20 -48.98 -67.78
C TYR A 18 -36.99 -49.86 -66.79
N THR A 19 -37.63 -50.91 -67.29
CA THR A 19 -38.36 -51.92 -66.50
C THR A 19 -37.46 -52.78 -65.60
N VAL A 20 -36.22 -53.06 -66.02
CA VAL A 20 -35.18 -53.78 -65.27
C VAL A 20 -34.52 -52.84 -64.25
N TYR A 21 -34.29 -51.58 -64.62
CA TYR A 21 -33.80 -50.56 -63.68
C TYR A 21 -34.79 -50.36 -62.51
N GLU A 22 -36.07 -50.12 -62.79
CA GLU A 22 -37.08 -49.97 -61.72
C GLU A 22 -37.23 -51.22 -60.86
N LYS A 23 -37.21 -52.43 -61.44
CA LYS A 23 -37.21 -53.67 -60.64
C LYS A 23 -35.99 -53.79 -59.72
N ARG A 24 -34.79 -53.41 -60.18
CA ARG A 24 -33.57 -53.38 -59.34
C ARG A 24 -33.67 -52.30 -58.25
N ARG A 25 -34.18 -51.12 -58.59
CA ARG A 25 -34.42 -50.00 -57.68
C ARG A 25 -35.41 -50.40 -56.57
N GLU A 26 -36.54 -50.99 -56.91
CA GLU A 26 -37.55 -51.45 -55.94
C GLU A 26 -36.98 -52.52 -54.99
N VAL A 27 -36.26 -53.51 -55.52
CA VAL A 27 -35.60 -54.54 -54.70
C VAL A 27 -34.56 -53.92 -53.75
N ASN A 28 -33.80 -52.92 -54.19
CA ASN A 28 -32.83 -52.24 -53.35
C ASN A 28 -33.48 -51.34 -52.29
N VAL A 29 -34.57 -50.63 -52.61
CA VAL A 29 -35.38 -49.90 -51.61
C VAL A 29 -35.94 -50.85 -50.55
N ARG A 30 -36.49 -52.00 -50.96
CA ARG A 30 -36.95 -53.05 -50.02
C ARG A 30 -35.83 -53.57 -49.12
N LYS A 31 -34.60 -53.72 -49.62
CA LYS A 31 -33.41 -54.07 -48.81
C LYS A 31 -33.02 -52.97 -47.82
N ILE A 32 -33.04 -51.71 -48.22
CA ILE A 32 -32.71 -50.56 -47.36
C ILE A 32 -33.68 -50.50 -46.16
N VAL A 33 -34.99 -50.55 -46.41
CA VAL A 33 -36.02 -50.54 -45.35
C VAL A 33 -35.85 -51.73 -44.38
N LEU A 34 -35.45 -52.89 -44.88
CA LEU A 34 -35.20 -54.07 -44.06
C LEU A 34 -33.92 -53.91 -43.20
N LEU A 35 -32.86 -53.32 -43.75
CA LEU A 35 -31.63 -52.97 -43.03
C LEU A 35 -31.88 -51.91 -41.95
N GLU A 36 -32.64 -50.85 -42.24
CA GLU A 36 -33.02 -49.82 -41.25
C GLU A 36 -33.81 -50.42 -40.08
N ARG A 37 -34.72 -51.36 -40.36
CA ARG A 37 -35.48 -52.08 -39.34
C ARG A 37 -34.59 -52.98 -38.48
N LEU A 38 -33.64 -53.70 -39.09
CA LEU A 38 -32.67 -54.52 -38.35
C LEU A 38 -31.72 -53.65 -37.50
N PHE A 39 -31.23 -52.54 -38.04
CA PHE A 39 -30.39 -51.58 -37.32
C PHE A 39 -31.13 -50.96 -36.12
N SER A 40 -32.41 -50.62 -36.29
CA SER A 40 -33.26 -50.10 -35.22
C SER A 40 -33.45 -51.12 -34.09
N ILE A 41 -33.68 -52.40 -34.43
CA ILE A 41 -33.77 -53.50 -33.44
C ILE A 41 -32.41 -53.71 -32.73
N ALA A 42 -31.29 -53.66 -33.45
CA ALA A 42 -29.96 -53.76 -32.86
C ALA A 42 -29.65 -52.60 -31.91
N LYS A 43 -30.01 -51.36 -32.29
CA LYS A 43 -29.88 -50.15 -31.46
C LYS A 43 -30.73 -50.26 -30.19
N GLN A 44 -31.95 -50.77 -30.27
CA GLN A 44 -32.80 -51.02 -29.10
C GLN A 44 -32.19 -52.07 -28.17
N ARG A 45 -31.65 -53.18 -28.70
CA ARG A 45 -30.99 -54.22 -27.88
C ARG A 45 -29.74 -53.68 -27.18
N LEU A 46 -28.89 -52.94 -27.88
CA LEU A 46 -27.70 -52.29 -27.30
C LEU A 46 -28.06 -51.29 -26.19
N TYR A 47 -29.18 -50.57 -26.34
CA TYR A 47 -29.67 -49.66 -25.30
C TYR A 47 -30.09 -50.40 -24.04
N HIS A 48 -30.87 -51.49 -24.16
CA HIS A 48 -31.30 -52.31 -23.01
C HIS A 48 -30.10 -52.97 -22.31
N GLU A 49 -29.13 -53.49 -23.06
CA GLU A 49 -27.94 -54.11 -22.46
C GLU A 49 -27.06 -53.07 -21.73
N ARG A 50 -26.92 -51.86 -22.27
CA ARG A 50 -26.27 -50.74 -21.55
C ARG A 50 -27.04 -50.32 -20.30
N LEU A 51 -28.36 -50.28 -20.35
CA LEU A 51 -29.19 -49.96 -19.18
C LEU A 51 -28.97 -51.00 -18.07
N ARG A 52 -29.01 -52.29 -18.41
CA ARG A 52 -28.76 -53.40 -17.50
C ARG A 52 -27.35 -53.39 -16.89
N GLN A 53 -26.34 -53.01 -17.67
CA GLN A 53 -24.97 -52.81 -17.18
C GLN A 53 -24.89 -51.65 -16.19
N LEU A 54 -25.58 -50.53 -16.46
CA LEU A 54 -25.66 -49.39 -15.55
C LEU A 54 -26.43 -49.71 -14.26
N GLU A 55 -27.55 -50.43 -14.34
CA GLU A 55 -28.31 -50.93 -13.18
C GLU A 55 -27.44 -51.85 -12.30
N THR A 56 -26.74 -52.79 -12.92
CA THR A 56 -25.79 -53.70 -12.21
C THR A 56 -24.70 -52.88 -11.51
N ARG A 57 -24.10 -51.93 -12.22
CA ARG A 57 -23.04 -51.04 -11.70
C ARG A 57 -23.53 -50.11 -10.59
N GLN A 58 -24.79 -49.67 -10.66
CA GLN A 58 -25.43 -48.88 -9.62
C GLN A 58 -25.59 -49.69 -8.33
N VAL A 59 -25.97 -50.98 -8.43
CA VAL A 59 -26.04 -51.89 -7.27
C VAL A 59 -24.65 -52.17 -6.69
N GLU A 60 -23.61 -52.38 -7.52
CA GLU A 60 -22.22 -52.51 -7.05
C GLU A 60 -21.73 -51.27 -6.26
N LEU A 61 -22.10 -50.06 -6.72
CA LEU A 61 -21.73 -48.81 -6.06
C LEU A 61 -22.52 -48.55 -4.78
N LEU A 62 -23.83 -48.80 -4.78
CA LEU A 62 -24.68 -48.65 -3.60
C LEU A 62 -24.27 -49.61 -2.48
N ASN A 63 -23.91 -50.85 -2.83
CA ASN A 63 -23.40 -51.84 -1.88
C ASN A 63 -21.91 -51.64 -1.53
N GLN A 64 -21.24 -50.63 -2.11
CA GLN A 64 -19.81 -50.33 -1.94
C GLN A 64 -18.87 -51.51 -2.32
N THR A 65 -19.33 -52.44 -3.17
CA THR A 65 -18.57 -53.61 -3.62
C THR A 65 -17.78 -53.38 -4.92
N ALA A 66 -18.04 -52.29 -5.64
CA ALA A 66 -17.28 -51.92 -6.83
C ALA A 66 -15.79 -51.70 -6.50
N ALA A 67 -14.90 -52.50 -7.12
CA ALA A 67 -13.46 -52.48 -6.83
C ALA A 67 -12.82 -51.08 -6.98
N ASP A 68 -13.20 -50.33 -8.02
CA ASP A 68 -12.67 -48.99 -8.30
C ASP A 68 -13.07 -47.98 -7.21
N TYR A 69 -14.28 -48.13 -6.64
CA TYR A 69 -14.75 -47.32 -5.52
C TYR A 69 -14.00 -47.67 -4.24
N ILE A 70 -13.79 -48.96 -3.94
CA ILE A 70 -13.01 -49.40 -2.77
C ILE A 70 -11.57 -48.86 -2.87
N ASN A 71 -10.94 -48.97 -4.03
CA ASN A 71 -9.59 -48.46 -4.29
C ASN A 71 -9.49 -46.94 -4.10
N LYS A 72 -10.40 -46.15 -4.71
CA LYS A 72 -10.36 -44.69 -4.53
C LYS A 72 -10.73 -44.25 -3.11
N LYS A 73 -11.62 -44.98 -2.42
CA LYS A 73 -11.94 -44.76 -1.00
C LYS A 73 -10.72 -45.00 -0.09
N ALA A 74 -9.93 -46.05 -0.35
CA ALA A 74 -8.68 -46.29 0.38
C ALA A 74 -7.68 -45.15 0.18
N VAL A 75 -7.44 -44.74 -1.07
CA VAL A 75 -6.55 -43.61 -1.41
C VAL A 75 -7.01 -42.31 -0.73
N LEU A 76 -8.31 -41.99 -0.75
CA LEU A 76 -8.85 -40.79 -0.09
C LEU A 76 -8.71 -40.83 1.45
N LEU A 77 -8.75 -42.01 2.07
CA LEU A 77 -8.55 -42.17 3.51
C LEU A 77 -7.08 -41.96 3.92
N ASP A 78 -6.12 -42.41 3.12
CA ASP A 78 -4.70 -42.15 3.38
C ASP A 78 -4.28 -40.72 3.01
N GLU A 79 -4.85 -40.12 1.94
CA GLU A 79 -4.74 -38.68 1.66
C GLU A 79 -5.26 -37.84 2.86
N HIS A 80 -6.42 -38.21 3.42
CA HIS A 80 -6.99 -37.56 4.62
C HIS A 80 -6.11 -37.76 5.87
N ARG A 81 -5.58 -38.97 6.09
CA ARG A 81 -4.66 -39.27 7.19
C ARG A 81 -3.41 -38.39 7.11
N ALA A 82 -2.71 -38.41 5.97
CA ALA A 82 -1.51 -37.61 5.75
C ALA A 82 -1.77 -36.11 5.92
N ARG A 83 -2.93 -35.61 5.46
CA ARG A 83 -3.32 -34.20 5.64
C ARG A 83 -3.64 -33.86 7.11
N SER A 84 -4.19 -34.80 7.88
CA SER A 84 -4.41 -34.65 9.33
C SER A 84 -3.11 -34.61 10.12
N GLU A 85 -2.15 -35.48 9.78
CA GLU A 85 -0.80 -35.51 10.36
C GLU A 85 -0.03 -34.23 10.03
N TYR A 86 -0.05 -33.79 8.76
CA TYR A 86 0.51 -32.51 8.33
C TYR A 86 -0.09 -31.32 9.08
N ASN A 87 -1.42 -31.21 9.14
CA ASN A 87 -2.11 -30.12 9.86
C ASN A 87 -1.77 -30.10 11.35
N THR A 88 -1.53 -31.27 11.95
CA THR A 88 -1.11 -31.40 13.35
C THR A 88 0.31 -30.88 13.54
N ALA A 89 1.27 -31.32 12.71
CA ALA A 89 2.65 -30.84 12.75
C ALA A 89 2.74 -29.32 12.49
N PHE A 90 1.99 -28.81 11.51
CA PHE A 90 1.94 -27.40 11.17
C PHE A 90 1.41 -26.54 12.33
N ARG A 91 0.35 -26.97 13.03
CA ARG A 91 -0.15 -26.30 14.24
C ARG A 91 0.90 -26.27 15.36
N THR A 92 1.63 -27.36 15.57
CA THR A 92 2.73 -27.40 16.55
C THR A 92 3.82 -26.38 16.21
N LEU A 93 4.25 -26.32 14.94
CA LEU A 93 5.25 -25.36 14.47
C LEU A 93 4.77 -23.90 14.56
N GLN A 94 3.49 -23.62 14.26
CA GLN A 94 2.91 -22.28 14.45
C GLN A 94 2.86 -21.87 15.92
N MET A 95 2.43 -22.76 16.82
CA MET A 95 2.42 -22.49 18.26
C MET A 95 3.83 -22.27 18.82
N GLU A 96 4.83 -23.01 18.33
CA GLU A 96 6.21 -22.82 18.74
C GLU A 96 6.80 -21.51 18.17
N SER A 97 6.49 -21.16 16.93
CA SER A 97 6.84 -19.86 16.31
C SER A 97 6.25 -18.68 17.08
N LEU A 98 4.97 -18.74 17.45
CA LEU A 98 4.31 -17.76 18.33
C LEU A 98 5.02 -17.64 19.68
N ARG A 99 5.38 -18.78 20.31
CA ARG A 99 6.10 -18.80 21.58
C ARG A 99 7.49 -18.18 21.46
N ARG A 100 8.25 -18.48 20.40
CA ARG A 100 9.56 -17.86 20.11
C ARG A 100 9.42 -16.35 19.87
N LYS A 101 8.43 -15.90 19.08
CA LYS A 101 8.14 -14.46 18.89
C LYS A 101 7.78 -13.76 20.21
N MET A 102 7.04 -14.41 21.11
CA MET A 102 6.73 -13.85 22.43
C MET A 102 7.96 -13.72 23.34
N VAL A 103 8.82 -14.75 23.39
CA VAL A 103 10.09 -14.70 24.15
C VAL A 103 11.02 -13.62 23.60
N GLY A 104 11.20 -13.55 22.28
CA GLY A 104 11.99 -12.51 21.64
C GLY A 104 11.51 -11.09 21.96
N LYS A 105 10.19 -10.86 21.95
CA LYS A 105 9.61 -9.56 22.38
C LYS A 105 9.89 -9.25 23.85
N LEU A 106 9.80 -10.23 24.75
CA LEU A 106 10.11 -10.05 26.17
C LEU A 106 11.60 -9.75 26.41
N GLU A 107 12.50 -10.47 25.74
CA GLU A 107 13.94 -10.20 25.81
C GLU A 107 14.30 -8.82 25.26
N THR A 108 13.72 -8.41 24.13
CA THR A 108 13.95 -7.09 23.56
C THR A 108 13.44 -5.99 24.49
N ALA A 109 12.25 -6.15 25.09
CA ALA A 109 11.76 -5.21 26.10
C ALA A 109 12.69 -5.13 27.34
N HIS A 110 13.24 -6.27 27.78
CA HIS A 110 14.19 -6.32 28.89
C HIS A 110 15.55 -5.66 28.57
N LYS A 111 16.11 -5.94 27.38
CA LYS A 111 17.34 -5.32 26.87
C LYS A 111 17.17 -3.81 26.71
N ASN A 112 16.03 -3.36 26.17
CA ASN A 112 15.67 -1.94 26.07
C ASN A 112 15.52 -1.28 27.45
N LEU A 113 14.93 -1.96 28.45
CA LEU A 113 14.84 -1.44 29.81
C LEU A 113 16.23 -1.25 30.46
N ILE A 114 17.16 -2.19 30.25
CA ILE A 114 18.55 -2.09 30.72
C ILE A 114 19.27 -0.95 30.00
N HIS A 115 19.14 -0.85 28.67
CA HIS A 115 19.76 0.21 27.88
C HIS A 115 19.25 1.59 28.29
N ASN A 116 17.93 1.77 28.41
CA ASN A 116 17.32 3.04 28.83
C ASN A 116 17.77 3.45 30.24
N LYS A 117 17.95 2.49 31.17
CA LYS A 117 18.56 2.77 32.47
C LYS A 117 20.01 3.24 32.34
N LYS A 118 20.84 2.57 31.53
CA LYS A 118 22.23 2.97 31.28
C LYS A 118 22.33 4.39 30.68
N MET A 119 21.54 4.68 29.64
CA MET A 119 21.46 6.00 29.02
C MET A 119 20.98 7.08 30.00
N ALA A 120 20.06 6.76 30.92
CA ALA A 120 19.62 7.69 31.97
C ALA A 120 20.74 7.97 32.98
N PHE A 121 21.49 6.96 33.42
CA PHE A 121 22.65 7.15 34.29
C PHE A 121 23.75 7.97 33.60
N GLU A 122 24.10 7.67 32.35
CA GLU A 122 25.11 8.41 31.59
C GLU A 122 24.69 9.88 31.35
N ARG A 123 23.40 10.14 31.13
CA ARG A 123 22.86 11.50 31.05
C ARG A 123 22.98 12.26 32.38
N ILE A 124 22.62 11.63 33.49
CA ILE A 124 22.73 12.22 34.83
C ILE A 124 24.20 12.47 35.20
N GLU A 125 25.10 11.54 34.88
CA GLU A 125 26.54 11.70 35.08
C GLU A 125 27.11 12.84 34.23
N GLY A 126 26.67 12.96 32.97
CA GLY A 126 26.99 14.08 32.08
C GLY A 126 26.50 15.43 32.61
N GLU A 127 25.26 15.51 33.10
CA GLU A 127 24.71 16.71 33.75
C GLU A 127 25.49 17.09 35.02
N ILE A 128 25.89 16.12 35.84
CA ILE A 128 26.69 16.34 37.05
C ILE A 128 28.07 16.86 36.68
N LYS A 129 28.76 16.23 35.72
CA LYS A 129 30.06 16.68 35.20
C LYS A 129 29.98 18.09 34.60
N GLY A 130 28.92 18.38 33.84
CA GLY A 130 28.66 19.72 33.30
C GLY A 130 28.44 20.77 34.38
N ARG A 131 27.63 20.47 35.42
CA ARG A 131 27.44 21.35 36.58
C ARG A 131 28.73 21.57 37.36
N ILE A 132 29.56 20.55 37.57
CA ILE A 132 30.87 20.68 38.23
C ILE A 132 31.77 21.63 37.42
N ALA A 133 31.94 21.41 36.12
CA ALA A 133 32.74 22.28 35.26
C ALA A 133 32.22 23.72 35.19
N GLN A 134 30.90 23.92 35.27
CA GLN A 134 30.31 25.26 35.41
C GLN A 134 30.67 25.91 36.76
N MET A 135 30.52 25.19 37.88
CA MET A 135 30.90 25.72 39.20
C MET A 135 32.39 25.98 39.32
N GLU A 136 33.27 25.20 38.68
CA GLU A 136 34.71 25.48 38.61
C GLU A 136 35.01 26.76 37.81
N LYS A 137 34.31 26.97 36.69
CA LYS A 137 34.40 28.20 35.89
C LYS A 137 33.89 29.43 36.64
N GLU A 138 32.80 29.29 37.38
CA GLU A 138 32.24 30.36 38.23
C GLU A 138 33.14 30.64 39.43
N ARG A 139 33.65 29.62 40.12
CA ARG A 139 34.67 29.74 41.18
C ARG A 139 35.90 30.48 40.67
N LYS A 140 36.42 30.13 39.48
CA LYS A 140 37.56 30.83 38.89
C LYS A 140 37.23 32.30 38.63
N ARG A 141 36.08 32.59 38.01
CA ARG A 141 35.61 33.97 37.78
C ARG A 141 35.47 34.78 39.08
N CYS A 142 35.05 34.15 40.18
CA CYS A 142 35.02 34.78 41.50
C CYS A 142 36.43 35.05 42.06
N LEU A 143 37.37 34.13 41.87
CA LEU A 143 38.79 34.33 42.24
C LEU A 143 39.42 35.47 41.41
N ASP A 144 39.20 35.49 40.09
CA ASP A 144 39.67 36.56 39.20
C ASP A 144 39.15 37.94 39.65
N VAL A 145 37.90 38.01 40.15
CA VAL A 145 37.31 39.24 40.73
C VAL A 145 37.91 39.56 42.10
N ILE A 146 38.16 38.58 42.96
CA ILE A 146 38.80 38.78 44.27
C ILE A 146 40.23 39.30 44.11
N GLU A 147 41.01 38.82 43.13
CA GLU A 147 42.33 39.37 42.82
C GLU A 147 42.25 40.82 42.32
N GLN A 148 41.23 41.16 41.51
CA GLN A 148 40.99 42.55 41.09
C GLN A 148 40.63 43.48 42.26
N PHE A 149 39.88 43.00 43.26
CA PHE A 149 39.64 43.75 44.50
C PHE A 149 40.89 43.83 45.40
N ALA A 150 41.70 42.77 45.49
CA ALA A 150 42.93 42.75 46.29
C ALA A 150 44.01 43.70 45.73
N LEU A 151 44.06 43.90 44.41
CA LEU A 151 44.89 44.91 43.74
C LEU A 151 44.31 46.34 43.88
N GLY A 152 43.11 46.49 44.44
CA GLY A 152 42.30 47.71 44.47
C GLY A 152 42.28 48.48 45.80
N GLY A 153 43.41 48.58 46.52
CA GLY A 153 43.58 49.54 47.63
C GLY A 153 42.82 49.22 48.93
N MET A 154 43.51 48.60 49.89
CA MET A 154 42.94 48.19 51.17
C MET A 154 42.52 49.36 52.08
N THR A 155 41.47 49.15 52.87
CA THR A 155 41.14 49.90 54.10
C THR A 155 40.89 48.92 55.26
N GLU A 156 41.15 49.34 56.50
CA GLU A 156 41.58 48.45 57.59
C GLU A 156 40.49 47.61 58.30
N GLU A 157 39.22 47.62 57.85
CA GLU A 157 38.12 46.93 58.56
C GLU A 157 37.90 45.45 58.15
N HIS A 158 38.55 44.95 57.09
CA HIS A 158 38.21 43.63 56.52
C HIS A 158 38.97 42.40 57.07
N ASP A 159 40.02 42.58 57.88
CA ASP A 159 40.93 41.49 58.29
C ASP A 159 40.23 40.38 59.11
N VAL A 160 39.20 40.76 59.88
CA VAL A 160 38.39 39.83 60.70
C VAL A 160 37.51 38.89 59.85
N GLN A 161 37.10 39.28 58.65
CA GLN A 161 36.24 38.44 57.80
C GLN A 161 37.02 37.41 56.98
N CYS A 162 38.29 37.69 56.66
CA CYS A 162 39.10 36.80 55.83
C CYS A 162 39.45 35.49 56.57
N THR A 163 39.71 35.59 57.87
CA THR A 163 40.06 34.45 58.74
C THR A 163 38.88 33.51 59.00
N GLU A 164 37.66 34.03 59.19
CA GLU A 164 36.43 33.21 59.31
C GLU A 164 36.16 32.41 58.03
N LEU A 165 36.33 33.04 56.86
CA LEU A 165 36.15 32.42 55.55
C LEU A 165 37.17 31.31 55.25
N GLN A 166 38.45 31.52 55.59
CA GLN A 166 39.48 30.48 55.44
C GLN A 166 39.20 29.26 56.32
N LYS A 167 38.68 29.47 57.54
CA LYS A 167 38.30 28.40 58.47
C LYS A 167 37.13 27.56 57.94
N LEU A 168 36.07 28.21 57.46
CA LEU A 168 34.92 27.53 56.83
C LEU A 168 35.32 26.75 55.55
N LEU A 169 36.29 27.26 54.78
CA LEU A 169 36.86 26.55 53.63
C LEU A 169 37.64 25.29 54.06
N ALA A 170 38.43 25.35 55.13
CA ALA A 170 39.15 24.19 55.66
C ALA A 170 38.18 23.12 56.20
N GLU A 171 37.16 23.53 56.95
CA GLU A 171 36.11 22.64 57.47
C GLU A 171 35.29 22.00 56.34
N GLY A 172 34.97 22.74 55.28
CA GLY A 172 34.30 22.22 54.08
C GLY A 172 35.13 21.20 53.29
N VAL A 173 36.44 21.42 53.15
CA VAL A 173 37.35 20.44 52.50
C VAL A 173 37.50 19.17 53.33
N ALA A 174 37.57 19.28 54.66
CA ALA A 174 37.58 18.12 55.55
C ALA A 174 36.28 17.31 55.46
N ALA A 175 35.13 17.97 55.41
CA ALA A 175 33.82 17.33 55.23
C ALA A 175 33.76 16.56 53.89
N MET A 176 34.20 17.18 52.79
CA MET A 176 34.27 16.55 51.45
C MET A 176 35.12 15.28 51.43
N ALA A 177 36.22 15.22 52.18
CA ALA A 177 37.06 14.02 52.29
C ALA A 177 36.43 12.88 53.11
N SER A 178 35.40 13.18 53.92
CA SER A 178 34.65 12.20 54.73
C SER A 178 33.33 11.74 54.08
N GLY A 179 32.93 12.34 52.96
CA GLY A 179 31.71 11.99 52.24
C GLY A 179 31.79 10.58 51.65
N THR A 180 30.88 9.69 52.06
CA THR A 180 30.84 8.28 51.65
C THR A 180 30.48 8.12 50.17
N ALA A 181 31.49 8.05 49.31
CA ALA A 181 31.35 7.55 47.96
C ALA A 181 30.83 6.10 47.99
N LEU A 182 29.69 5.82 47.34
CA LEU A 182 29.17 4.46 47.22
C LEU A 182 30.17 3.57 46.47
N GLU A 183 30.28 2.31 46.87
CA GLU A 183 31.16 1.30 46.24
C GLU A 183 30.70 0.91 44.81
N SER A 184 30.89 1.79 43.83
CA SER A 184 30.72 1.49 42.40
C SER A 184 32.04 1.20 41.67
N ASN A 185 33.18 1.52 42.28
CA ASN A 185 34.52 1.39 41.70
C ASN A 185 35.27 0.12 42.16
N LYS A 186 34.60 -1.04 42.17
CA LYS A 186 35.32 -2.32 42.15
C LYS A 186 35.79 -2.55 40.71
N PRO A 187 37.12 -2.60 40.43
CA PRO A 187 37.59 -2.92 39.09
C PRO A 187 37.11 -4.33 38.73
N ILE A 188 36.68 -4.52 37.48
CA ILE A 188 36.32 -5.85 36.98
C ILE A 188 37.62 -6.67 36.92
N VAL A 189 37.81 -7.55 37.90
CA VAL A 189 38.93 -8.49 37.94
C VAL A 189 38.67 -9.55 36.88
N ALA A 190 39.16 -9.30 35.66
CA ALA A 190 39.20 -10.28 34.61
C ALA A 190 40.17 -11.40 35.01
N ILE A 191 39.65 -12.62 35.12
CA ILE A 191 40.44 -13.83 35.33
C ILE A 191 40.65 -14.45 33.96
N ASP A 192 41.90 -14.64 33.56
CA ASP A 192 42.22 -15.37 32.33
C ASP A 192 41.99 -16.88 32.56
N ILE A 193 41.17 -17.47 31.70
CA ILE A 193 40.82 -18.90 31.70
C ILE A 193 41.30 -19.61 30.44
N THR A 194 42.13 -18.98 29.62
CA THR A 194 42.49 -19.46 28.27
C THR A 194 43.16 -20.83 28.31
N GLU A 195 44.15 -21.04 29.18
CA GLU A 195 44.82 -22.35 29.32
C GLU A 195 43.88 -23.44 29.83
N GLU A 196 43.01 -23.12 30.80
CA GLU A 196 42.04 -24.07 31.36
C GLU A 196 40.98 -24.46 30.32
N PHE A 197 40.45 -23.49 29.58
CA PHE A 197 39.50 -23.70 28.51
C PHE A 197 40.05 -24.63 27.41
N PHE A 198 41.24 -24.33 26.86
CA PHE A 198 41.85 -25.18 25.84
C PHE A 198 42.18 -26.59 26.37
N LYS A 199 42.63 -26.70 27.63
CA LYS A 199 42.88 -27.99 28.29
C LYS A 199 41.60 -28.83 28.39
N GLU A 200 40.45 -28.24 28.73
CA GLU A 200 39.17 -28.95 28.74
C GLU A 200 38.70 -29.31 27.31
N CYS A 201 38.92 -28.43 26.32
CA CYS A 201 38.63 -28.74 24.92
C CYS A 201 39.37 -29.98 24.39
N THR A 202 40.59 -30.28 24.86
CA THR A 202 41.32 -31.51 24.44
C THR A 202 40.63 -32.83 24.82
N LYS A 203 39.62 -32.80 25.70
CA LYS A 203 38.84 -33.98 26.10
C LYS A 203 37.70 -34.32 25.14
N MET A 204 37.32 -33.40 24.26
CA MET A 204 36.26 -33.59 23.28
C MET A 204 36.74 -34.41 22.07
N LYS A 205 35.88 -35.28 21.55
CA LYS A 205 36.17 -36.06 20.34
C LYS A 205 35.73 -35.32 19.08
N LEU A 206 36.29 -35.75 17.95
CA LEU A 206 35.89 -35.26 16.62
C LEU A 206 34.38 -35.47 16.40
N GLY A 207 33.64 -34.38 16.19
CA GLY A 207 32.18 -34.40 16.01
C GLY A 207 31.35 -34.21 17.29
N GLU A 208 31.96 -34.12 18.47
CA GLU A 208 31.27 -33.69 19.70
C GLU A 208 31.19 -32.15 19.74
N LEU A 209 30.07 -31.59 20.23
CA LEU A 209 29.86 -30.15 20.35
C LEU A 209 29.31 -29.79 21.73
N ALA A 210 30.04 -28.94 22.47
CA ALA A 210 29.57 -28.36 23.71
C ALA A 210 28.62 -27.19 23.44
N LYS A 211 27.35 -27.32 23.82
CA LYS A 211 26.32 -26.26 23.72
C LYS A 211 25.29 -26.39 24.83
N SER A 212 24.51 -25.33 25.07
CA SER A 212 23.30 -25.43 25.90
C SER A 212 22.30 -26.44 25.32
N SER A 213 21.53 -27.11 26.19
CA SER A 213 20.40 -27.96 25.78
C SER A 213 19.40 -27.20 24.90
N ASN A 214 19.20 -25.92 25.19
CA ASN A 214 18.14 -25.10 24.61
C ASN A 214 18.54 -24.42 23.28
N PHE A 215 19.84 -24.35 22.98
CA PHE A 215 20.36 -23.71 21.75
C PHE A 215 20.20 -24.63 20.54
N GLN A 216 19.67 -24.13 19.43
CA GLN A 216 19.47 -24.90 18.20
C GLN A 216 20.54 -24.57 17.16
N LEU A 217 21.05 -25.57 16.43
CA LEU A 217 22.10 -25.35 15.43
C LEU A 217 21.68 -24.45 14.26
N SER A 218 20.38 -24.32 14.00
CA SER A 218 19.81 -23.34 13.07
C SER A 218 20.06 -21.89 13.52
N GLU A 219 20.15 -21.62 14.83
CA GLU A 219 20.43 -20.29 15.39
C GLU A 219 21.91 -19.90 15.18
N ALA A 220 22.80 -20.89 14.99
CA ALA A 220 24.18 -20.67 14.59
C ALA A 220 24.33 -20.31 13.09
N MET A 221 23.30 -20.50 12.25
CA MET A 221 23.36 -20.15 10.82
C MET A 221 23.33 -18.63 10.57
N SER A 222 22.96 -17.85 11.58
CA SER A 222 23.10 -16.38 11.61
C SER A 222 24.24 -15.91 12.51
N ALA A 223 25.15 -16.80 12.92
CA ALA A 223 26.39 -16.43 13.58
C ALA A 223 27.39 -15.80 12.59
N ILE A 224 28.44 -15.21 13.12
CA ILE A 224 29.35 -14.33 12.38
C ILE A 224 30.78 -14.74 12.69
N GLU A 225 31.56 -15.02 11.66
CA GLU A 225 32.96 -15.40 11.82
C GLU A 225 33.81 -14.13 11.96
N LEU A 226 34.33 -13.91 13.16
CA LEU A 226 35.35 -12.88 13.40
C LEU A 226 36.59 -13.20 12.56
N MET A 227 37.28 -12.17 12.09
CA MET A 227 38.44 -12.27 11.20
C MET A 227 38.19 -12.76 9.76
N ASP A 228 36.97 -13.15 9.34
CA ASP A 228 36.64 -13.28 7.90
C ASP A 228 36.34 -11.88 7.31
N PRO A 229 37.09 -11.38 6.31
CA PRO A 229 36.82 -10.10 5.63
C PRO A 229 35.42 -9.95 5.01
N LYS A 230 34.65 -11.04 4.87
CA LYS A 230 33.27 -11.08 4.35
C LYS A 230 32.18 -11.12 5.44
N MET A 231 32.55 -11.29 6.71
CA MET A 231 31.59 -11.37 7.83
C MET A 231 31.92 -10.37 8.95
N ASP A 232 33.21 -10.16 9.21
CA ASP A 232 33.70 -9.20 10.19
C ASP A 232 33.83 -7.80 9.58
N ILE A 233 32.85 -6.92 9.90
CA ILE A 233 32.86 -5.51 9.51
C ILE A 233 34.12 -4.78 10.01
N GLY A 234 34.69 -5.21 11.14
CA GLY A 234 35.86 -4.63 11.80
C GLY A 234 37.21 -4.99 11.18
N MET A 235 37.27 -5.99 10.30
CA MET A 235 38.51 -6.36 9.57
C MET A 235 39.00 -5.28 8.59
N VAL A 236 38.17 -4.30 8.25
CA VAL A 236 38.61 -3.09 7.55
C VAL A 236 38.78 -1.96 8.59
N PRO A 237 39.96 -1.33 8.69
CA PRO A 237 40.16 -0.20 9.59
C PRO A 237 39.27 0.96 9.17
N PHE A 238 38.49 1.49 10.11
CA PHE A 238 37.71 2.71 9.90
C PHE A 238 38.64 3.91 9.91
N ASP A 239 38.70 4.64 8.80
CA ASP A 239 39.39 5.93 8.73
C ASP A 239 38.61 7.00 9.52
N PRO A 240 39.19 7.66 10.54
CA PRO A 240 38.54 8.78 11.20
C PRO A 240 38.37 10.03 10.30
N SER A 241 39.12 10.16 9.21
CA SER A 241 39.15 11.39 8.40
C SER A 241 37.83 11.70 7.69
N ILE A 242 37.04 10.67 7.36
CA ILE A 242 35.73 10.77 6.68
C ILE A 242 34.58 11.23 7.61
N ARG A 243 34.87 11.56 8.87
CA ARG A 243 33.88 12.11 9.80
C ARG A 243 33.63 13.60 9.55
N PHE A 244 32.40 14.04 9.77
CA PHE A 244 31.95 15.42 9.57
C PHE A 244 32.90 16.45 10.19
N GLU A 245 33.33 16.28 11.44
CA GLU A 245 34.20 17.24 12.15
C GLU A 245 35.58 17.35 11.48
N ASN A 246 36.10 16.23 10.98
CA ASN A 246 37.41 16.16 10.32
C ASN A 246 37.36 16.64 8.87
N LEU A 247 36.28 16.39 8.15
CA LEU A 247 36.05 16.93 6.79
C LEU A 247 35.90 18.47 6.81
N VAL A 248 35.24 19.01 7.84
CA VAL A 248 35.16 20.45 8.08
C VAL A 248 36.54 21.00 8.49
N ALA A 249 37.23 20.37 9.43
CA ALA A 249 38.55 20.84 9.90
C ALA A 249 39.65 20.78 8.83
N THR A 250 39.56 19.85 7.88
CA THR A 250 40.47 19.74 6.72
C THR A 250 40.05 20.62 5.54
N GLY A 251 38.89 21.28 5.60
CA GLY A 251 38.34 22.06 4.48
C GLY A 251 37.87 21.21 3.30
N ARG A 252 37.76 19.88 3.44
CA ARG A 252 37.17 19.00 2.43
C ARG A 252 35.66 19.25 2.28
N LEU A 253 34.96 19.62 3.36
CA LEU A 253 33.53 19.95 3.35
C LEU A 253 33.29 21.43 3.65
N ASN A 254 32.69 22.15 2.72
CA ASN A 254 32.30 23.55 2.91
C ASN A 254 30.90 23.66 3.54
N ILE A 255 30.86 24.11 4.79
CA ILE A 255 29.62 24.30 5.58
C ILE A 255 29.21 25.78 5.70
N THR A 256 29.91 26.68 5.02
CA THR A 256 29.76 28.14 5.15
C THR A 256 29.01 28.80 4.01
N GLU A 257 29.38 28.48 2.77
CA GLU A 257 28.80 29.04 1.55
C GLU A 257 29.10 28.05 0.42
N MET A 258 28.22 27.07 0.22
CA MET A 258 28.45 25.98 -0.75
C MET A 258 28.30 26.50 -2.18
N GLU A 259 29.13 26.02 -3.11
CA GLU A 259 29.08 26.45 -4.51
C GLU A 259 27.72 26.05 -5.12
N SER A 260 27.08 26.93 -5.90
CA SER A 260 25.69 26.71 -6.33
C SER A 260 25.49 25.42 -7.13
N ARG A 261 26.48 24.98 -7.90
CA ARG A 261 26.46 23.70 -8.63
C ARG A 261 26.68 22.50 -7.72
N GLU A 262 27.55 22.63 -6.71
CA GLU A 262 27.77 21.63 -5.67
C GLU A 262 26.49 21.43 -4.85
N LEU A 263 25.84 22.54 -4.46
CA LEU A 263 24.59 22.55 -3.71
C LEU A 263 23.45 21.87 -4.47
N ILE A 264 23.28 22.15 -5.76
CA ILE A 264 22.28 21.48 -6.62
C ILE A 264 22.54 19.98 -6.68
N ALA A 265 23.78 19.56 -6.97
CA ALA A 265 24.13 18.14 -7.05
C ALA A 265 23.95 17.41 -5.71
N THR A 266 24.30 18.07 -4.60
CA THR A 266 24.17 17.56 -3.23
C THR A 266 22.70 17.45 -2.78
N MET A 267 21.84 18.40 -3.16
CA MET A 267 20.38 18.29 -2.97
C MET A 267 19.79 17.12 -3.76
N ASP A 268 20.17 16.95 -5.03
CA ASP A 268 19.64 15.90 -5.90
C ASP A 268 20.12 14.51 -5.47
N ALA A 269 21.40 14.37 -5.06
CA ALA A 269 21.96 13.13 -4.51
C ALA A 269 21.29 12.74 -3.19
N MET A 270 20.96 13.71 -2.34
CA MET A 270 20.17 13.46 -1.12
C MET A 270 18.75 12.94 -1.45
N LEU A 271 18.07 13.53 -2.44
CA LEU A 271 16.74 13.05 -2.87
C LEU A 271 16.80 11.63 -3.47
N ALA A 272 17.81 11.34 -4.29
CA ALA A 272 18.02 9.99 -4.83
C ALA A 272 18.35 8.98 -3.72
N SER A 273 19.10 9.39 -2.71
CA SER A 273 19.43 8.55 -1.54
C SER A 273 18.20 8.27 -0.67
N LEU A 274 17.31 9.26 -0.47
CA LEU A 274 16.02 9.07 0.19
C LEU A 274 15.13 8.07 -0.58
N MET A 275 15.09 8.15 -1.92
CA MET A 275 14.34 7.18 -2.73
C MET A 275 14.99 5.79 -2.74
N SER A 276 16.31 5.69 -2.66
CA SER A 276 17.04 4.41 -2.59
C SER A 276 16.76 3.65 -1.28
N TRP A 277 16.47 4.39 -0.19
CA TRP A 277 15.99 3.81 1.07
C TRP A 277 14.56 3.26 0.97
N LEU A 278 13.67 3.92 0.22
CA LEU A 278 12.31 3.42 -0.05
C LEU A 278 12.26 2.18 -0.95
N ASP A 279 13.37 1.84 -1.64
CA ASP A 279 13.57 0.58 -2.37
C ASP A 279 14.15 -0.55 -1.47
N GLY A 280 14.07 -0.41 -0.14
CA GLY A 280 14.35 -1.47 0.83
C GLY A 280 15.75 -1.47 1.44
N ASN A 281 16.68 -0.65 0.95
CA ASN A 281 18.05 -0.54 1.47
C ASN A 281 18.10 0.02 2.91
N SER A 282 19.22 -0.15 3.61
CA SER A 282 19.41 0.51 4.92
C SER A 282 19.57 2.03 4.76
N ILE A 283 18.95 2.82 5.63
CA ILE A 283 19.13 4.29 5.61
C ILE A 283 20.56 4.71 5.96
N ALA A 284 21.27 3.89 6.74
CA ALA A 284 22.67 4.08 7.08
C ALA A 284 23.61 3.95 5.86
N GLN A 285 23.23 3.15 4.86
CA GLN A 285 23.98 2.93 3.61
C GLN A 285 23.46 3.78 2.44
N THR A 286 22.47 4.65 2.67
CA THR A 286 21.87 5.51 1.66
C THR A 286 21.86 6.95 2.14
N LEU A 287 20.73 7.49 2.61
CA LEU A 287 20.59 8.91 2.97
C LEU A 287 21.64 9.39 3.99
N LEU A 288 21.95 8.59 5.01
CA LEU A 288 22.90 8.99 6.06
C LEU A 288 24.37 8.89 5.66
N THR A 289 24.69 8.46 4.42
CA THR A 289 26.06 8.62 3.86
C THR A 289 26.38 10.09 3.58
N CYS A 290 25.36 10.94 3.46
CA CYS A 290 25.50 12.38 3.43
C CYS A 290 25.92 12.91 4.82
N VAL A 291 27.19 13.30 4.98
CA VAL A 291 27.75 13.75 6.26
C VAL A 291 27.15 15.07 6.74
N CYS A 292 26.59 15.89 5.84
CA CYS A 292 25.85 17.11 6.18
C CYS A 292 24.62 16.85 7.07
N LEU A 293 24.13 15.61 7.14
CA LEU A 293 22.98 15.23 7.97
C LEU A 293 23.39 14.83 9.41
N HIS A 294 24.69 14.72 9.70
CA HIS A 294 25.19 14.24 11.00
C HIS A 294 25.18 15.34 12.07
N ASP A 295 25.59 16.56 11.70
CA ASP A 295 25.42 17.76 12.52
C ASP A 295 24.97 18.99 11.72
N VAL A 296 23.67 19.03 11.43
CA VAL A 296 23.02 20.17 10.75
C VAL A 296 23.08 21.46 11.58
N GLN A 297 23.39 21.40 12.89
CA GLN A 297 23.51 22.60 13.74
C GLN A 297 24.83 23.34 13.52
N ALA A 298 25.86 22.67 13.02
CA ALA A 298 27.14 23.29 12.67
C ALA A 298 27.13 24.03 11.32
N ILE A 299 26.18 23.71 10.43
CA ILE A 299 26.08 24.29 9.09
C ILE A 299 25.66 25.76 9.17
N ARG A 300 26.44 26.65 8.56
CA ARG A 300 26.20 28.10 8.54
C ARG A 300 25.49 28.58 7.26
N ASP A 301 25.59 27.83 6.17
CA ASP A 301 24.77 28.04 4.98
C ASP A 301 23.29 27.75 5.31
N ALA A 302 22.48 28.80 5.42
CA ALA A 302 21.07 28.70 5.79
C ALA A 302 20.22 27.94 4.76
N THR A 303 20.65 27.87 3.49
CA THR A 303 19.94 27.17 2.42
C THR A 303 20.19 25.67 2.53
N LEU A 304 21.46 25.28 2.66
CA LEU A 304 21.87 23.90 2.88
C LEU A 304 21.28 23.37 4.20
N ALA A 305 21.42 24.12 5.30
CA ALA A 305 20.88 23.72 6.61
C ALA A 305 19.34 23.52 6.56
N SER A 306 18.60 24.44 5.93
CA SER A 306 17.14 24.31 5.78
C SER A 306 16.75 23.08 4.97
N PHE A 307 17.51 22.74 3.92
CA PHE A 307 17.26 21.52 3.13
C PHE A 307 17.60 20.24 3.91
N CYS A 308 18.72 20.22 4.63
CA CYS A 308 19.14 19.10 5.47
C CYS A 308 18.11 18.79 6.56
N TYR A 309 17.58 19.80 7.27
CA TYR A 309 16.47 19.57 8.21
C TYR A 309 15.19 19.12 7.51
N ALA A 310 14.90 19.63 6.31
CA ALA A 310 13.70 19.24 5.55
C ALA A 310 13.73 17.78 5.10
N ILE A 311 14.89 17.26 4.66
CA ILE A 311 14.97 15.86 4.23
C ILE A 311 14.99 14.88 5.41
N LEU A 312 15.54 15.28 6.57
CA LEU A 312 15.44 14.51 7.82
C LEU A 312 14.01 14.45 8.35
N GLU A 313 13.25 15.54 8.27
CA GLU A 313 11.82 15.54 8.62
C GLU A 313 11.00 14.73 7.60
N LEU A 314 11.28 14.86 6.30
CA LEU A 314 10.62 14.07 5.26
C LEU A 314 10.86 12.57 5.43
N ALA A 315 12.09 12.15 5.76
CA ALA A 315 12.42 10.77 6.10
C ALA A 315 11.67 10.29 7.37
N THR A 316 11.51 11.18 8.37
CA THR A 316 10.75 10.90 9.60
C THR A 316 9.26 10.71 9.31
N ILE A 317 8.67 11.56 8.47
CA ILE A 317 7.29 11.46 7.99
C ILE A 317 7.10 10.17 7.17
N PHE A 318 8.02 9.85 6.26
CA PHE A 318 7.98 8.61 5.47
C PHE A 318 7.99 7.37 6.37
N ARG A 319 8.93 7.31 7.34
CA ARG A 319 8.95 6.22 8.33
C ARG A 319 7.66 6.17 9.14
N HIS A 320 7.13 7.30 9.59
CA HIS A 320 5.90 7.33 10.39
C HIS A 320 4.71 6.76 9.61
N ILE A 321 4.52 7.18 8.36
CA ILE A 321 3.45 6.67 7.47
C ILE A 321 3.58 5.15 7.30
N ILE A 322 4.78 4.64 6.99
CA ILE A 322 4.99 3.20 6.75
C ILE A 322 4.81 2.38 8.03
N GLN A 323 5.37 2.85 9.16
CA GLN A 323 5.28 2.15 10.45
C GLN A 323 3.87 2.18 11.05
N THR A 324 3.11 3.27 10.88
CA THR A 324 1.73 3.37 11.37
C THR A 324 0.76 2.59 10.49
N ALA A 325 1.01 2.47 9.18
CA ALA A 325 0.18 1.64 8.30
C ALA A 325 0.41 0.13 8.47
N ALA A 326 1.60 -0.29 8.91
CA ALA A 326 1.98 -1.69 9.18
C ALA A 326 1.77 -2.69 8.01
N VAL A 327 1.69 -2.22 6.76
CA VAL A 327 1.50 -3.02 5.53
C VAL A 327 2.81 -3.27 4.77
N TYR A 328 3.87 -3.63 5.51
CA TYR A 328 5.19 -3.95 4.96
C TYR A 328 5.86 -5.07 5.77
N GLU A 329 6.69 -5.86 5.12
CA GLU A 329 7.61 -6.83 5.76
C GLU A 329 9.05 -6.26 5.73
N GLU A 330 9.98 -6.83 6.49
CA GLU A 330 11.38 -6.33 6.54
C GLU A 330 12.11 -6.40 5.19
N GLU A 331 11.60 -7.19 4.23
CA GLU A 331 12.05 -7.25 2.83
C GLU A 331 11.57 -6.05 1.97
N ASP A 332 10.45 -5.42 2.33
CA ASP A 332 9.88 -4.26 1.61
C ASP A 332 10.58 -2.95 2.02
N PHE A 333 10.97 -2.83 3.29
CA PHE A 333 11.42 -1.56 3.87
C PHE A 333 12.21 -1.73 5.17
N ASN A 334 13.47 -1.28 5.16
CA ASN A 334 14.29 -1.21 6.37
C ASN A 334 13.98 0.07 7.17
N GLY A 335 13.04 -0.04 8.11
CA GLY A 335 12.64 1.04 9.02
C GLY A 335 13.56 1.30 10.22
N TYR A 336 14.74 0.64 10.30
CA TYR A 336 15.64 0.78 11.45
C TYR A 336 16.49 2.06 11.36
N PHE A 337 16.37 2.92 12.37
CA PHE A 337 17.23 4.08 12.59
C PHE A 337 18.08 3.83 13.85
N SER A 338 19.41 3.81 13.70
CA SER A 338 20.35 3.65 14.82
C SER A 338 20.65 4.94 15.59
N SER A 339 20.20 6.09 15.09
CA SER A 339 20.52 7.43 15.58
C SER A 339 19.26 8.23 15.93
N GLU A 340 19.25 8.89 17.10
CA GLU A 340 18.27 9.94 17.41
C GLU A 340 18.47 11.12 16.45
N ILE A 341 17.52 11.32 15.53
CA ILE A 341 17.56 12.44 14.58
C ILE A 341 17.23 13.73 15.33
N LYS A 342 18.13 14.72 15.28
CA LYS A 342 17.89 16.08 15.78
C LYS A 342 17.04 16.88 14.77
N THR A 343 15.74 16.60 14.66
CA THR A 343 14.85 17.42 13.81
C THR A 343 14.45 18.74 14.49
N LEU A 344 14.06 19.73 13.68
CA LEU A 344 13.37 20.94 14.18
C LEU A 344 11.87 20.63 14.28
N ALA A 345 11.19 21.22 15.27
CA ALA A 345 9.73 21.19 15.31
C ALA A 345 9.16 21.81 14.02
N ILE A 346 8.17 21.13 13.41
CA ILE A 346 7.76 21.34 12.02
C ILE A 346 7.39 22.79 11.66
N GLY A 347 6.81 23.56 12.59
CA GLY A 347 6.52 24.98 12.39
C GLY A 347 7.77 25.86 12.26
N HIS A 348 8.84 25.57 13.01
CA HIS A 348 10.12 26.27 12.86
C HIS A 348 10.83 25.86 11.56
N LEU A 349 10.76 24.59 11.17
CA LEU A 349 11.28 24.11 9.89
C LEU A 349 10.60 24.78 8.69
N LEU A 350 9.26 24.83 8.68
CA LEU A 350 8.49 25.48 7.61
C LEU A 350 8.82 26.98 7.51
N ASN A 351 9.03 27.66 8.64
CA ASN A 351 9.48 29.05 8.67
C ASN A 351 10.94 29.22 8.20
N SER A 352 11.84 28.28 8.51
CA SER A 352 13.22 28.26 8.00
C SER A 352 13.24 28.10 6.48
N LEU A 353 12.53 27.09 5.96
CA LEU A 353 12.36 26.87 4.52
C LEU A 353 11.73 28.09 3.83
N LYS A 354 10.71 28.71 4.44
CA LYS A 354 10.10 29.91 3.87
C LYS A 354 11.03 31.13 3.91
N THR A 355 11.91 31.22 4.91
CA THR A 355 12.94 32.26 4.98
C THR A 355 14.00 32.06 3.91
N ALA A 356 14.48 30.82 3.69
CA ALA A 356 15.41 30.49 2.60
C ALA A 356 14.78 30.72 1.21
N GLU A 357 13.51 30.32 1.00
CA GLU A 357 12.77 30.62 -0.22
C GLU A 357 12.65 32.13 -0.47
N ASN A 358 12.29 32.91 0.57
CA ASN A 358 12.19 34.36 0.47
C ASN A 358 13.55 35.02 0.21
N GLU A 359 14.64 34.49 0.78
CA GLU A 359 16.01 34.97 0.57
C GLU A 359 16.53 34.66 -0.84
N LEU A 360 16.27 33.46 -1.37
CA LEU A 360 16.57 33.13 -2.77
C LEU A 360 15.74 34.00 -3.73
N GLN A 361 14.45 34.23 -3.41
CA GLN A 361 13.62 35.18 -4.14
C GLN A 361 14.07 36.64 -3.96
N ARG A 362 14.75 36.99 -2.86
CA ARG A 362 15.38 38.30 -2.68
C ARG A 362 16.61 38.43 -3.55
N LYS A 363 17.54 37.45 -3.55
CA LYS A 363 18.71 37.42 -4.43
C LYS A 363 18.32 37.48 -5.91
N LEU A 364 17.35 36.67 -6.35
CA LEU A 364 16.77 36.73 -7.70
C LEU A 364 16.15 38.11 -8.05
N ARG A 365 15.71 38.89 -7.06
CA ARG A 365 15.23 40.28 -7.24
C ARG A 365 16.33 41.32 -7.08
N GLU A 366 17.45 41.00 -6.43
CA GLU A 366 18.59 41.90 -6.22
C GLU A 366 19.59 41.84 -7.39
N ASP A 367 19.73 40.68 -8.05
CA ASP A 367 20.31 40.59 -9.40
C ASP A 367 19.47 41.38 -10.43
N PHE A 368 18.17 41.55 -10.17
CA PHE A 368 17.26 42.42 -10.93
C PHE A 368 17.36 43.90 -10.50
N ASN A 369 17.53 44.15 -9.20
CA ASN A 369 17.62 45.46 -8.56
C ASN A 369 19.07 45.90 -8.26
N GLY A 370 20.02 45.54 -9.12
CA GLY A 370 21.36 46.15 -9.15
C GLY A 370 21.35 47.67 -9.42
N TYR A 371 20.16 48.25 -9.64
CA TYR A 371 19.84 49.67 -9.56
C TYR A 371 18.85 49.92 -8.41
N PHE A 372 19.13 50.96 -7.61
CA PHE A 372 18.35 51.47 -6.47
C PHE A 372 18.34 50.67 -5.16
N SER A 373 19.45 50.79 -4.44
CA SER A 373 19.36 51.33 -3.06
C SER A 373 19.27 52.87 -3.16
N SER A 374 18.58 53.62 -2.29
CA SER A 374 18.10 53.31 -0.93
C SER A 374 16.70 53.90 -0.64
N GLU A 375 16.06 53.40 0.42
CA GLU A 375 14.95 54.00 1.19
C GLU A 375 13.77 54.69 0.46
N ILE A 376 12.56 54.12 0.61
CA ILE A 376 11.34 54.89 0.89
C ILE A 376 10.39 54.03 1.72
N LYS A 377 9.88 54.59 2.83
CA LYS A 377 8.75 54.03 3.57
C LYS A 377 7.46 54.51 2.89
N THR A 378 6.60 53.57 2.48
CA THR A 378 5.16 53.74 2.22
C THR A 378 4.68 55.02 1.50
N LEU A 379 4.28 54.96 0.23
CA LEU A 379 2.97 55.45 -0.26
C LEU A 379 2.74 55.19 -1.77
N ALA A 380 1.46 55.04 -2.15
CA ALA A 380 0.81 55.20 -3.48
C ALA A 380 1.46 54.67 -4.79
N ILE A 381 0.67 53.93 -5.58
CA ILE A 381 1.12 53.10 -6.73
C ILE A 381 1.23 53.86 -8.08
N GLY A 382 0.58 55.01 -8.25
CA GLY A 382 0.22 55.55 -9.58
C GLY A 382 1.37 55.95 -10.51
N HIS A 383 2.28 56.83 -10.07
CA HIS A 383 3.25 57.48 -10.98
C HIS A 383 4.47 56.63 -11.39
N LEU A 384 4.69 55.48 -10.73
CA LEU A 384 5.90 54.68 -10.90
C LEU A 384 5.98 53.98 -12.27
N LEU A 385 4.82 53.60 -12.83
CA LEU A 385 4.70 52.70 -13.98
C LEU A 385 5.33 53.23 -15.28
N ASN A 386 5.23 54.54 -15.56
CA ASN A 386 5.72 55.10 -16.82
C ASN A 386 7.24 55.28 -16.83
N SER A 387 7.87 55.59 -15.70
CA SER A 387 9.33 55.74 -15.58
C SER A 387 10.07 54.40 -15.50
N LEU A 388 9.43 53.36 -14.96
CA LEU A 388 9.97 52.00 -15.01
C LEU A 388 10.07 51.49 -16.45
N LYS A 389 9.04 51.76 -17.28
CA LYS A 389 8.94 51.29 -18.67
C LYS A 389 10.12 51.72 -19.55
N THR A 390 10.69 52.90 -19.33
CA THR A 390 11.85 53.39 -20.11
C THR A 390 13.16 52.80 -19.61
N ALA A 391 13.35 52.65 -18.30
CA ALA A 391 14.54 52.01 -17.72
C ALA A 391 14.64 50.51 -18.06
N GLU A 392 13.50 49.80 -18.03
CA GLU A 392 13.35 48.38 -18.37
C GLU A 392 13.94 48.06 -19.77
N ASN A 393 13.60 48.87 -20.77
CA ASN A 393 14.03 48.70 -22.16
C ASN A 393 15.54 48.89 -22.36
N GLU A 394 16.24 49.63 -21.49
CA GLU A 394 17.69 49.85 -21.60
C GLU A 394 18.51 48.82 -20.81
N LEU A 395 17.98 48.30 -19.68
CA LEU A 395 18.57 47.14 -18.99
C LEU A 395 18.55 45.88 -19.86
N GLN A 396 17.45 45.62 -20.57
CA GLN A 396 17.29 44.43 -21.43
C GLN A 396 18.35 44.32 -22.55
N ARG A 397 18.99 45.43 -22.96
CA ARG A 397 20.11 45.42 -23.92
C ARG A 397 21.44 44.97 -23.30
N LYS A 398 21.62 45.13 -21.99
CA LYS A 398 22.87 44.79 -21.26
C LYS A 398 22.83 43.41 -20.60
N LEU A 399 21.64 42.85 -20.38
CA LEU A 399 21.44 41.60 -19.62
C LEU A 399 22.01 40.32 -20.30
N ARG A 400 22.34 40.37 -21.60
CA ARG A 400 22.69 39.18 -22.42
C ARG A 400 23.98 38.44 -22.04
N HIS A 401 24.77 38.94 -21.09
CA HIS A 401 26.02 38.30 -20.62
C HIS A 401 26.00 37.84 -19.14
N LYS A 402 24.84 37.85 -18.45
CA LYS A 402 24.72 37.46 -17.02
C LYS A 402 23.68 36.35 -16.73
N HIS A 403 23.31 35.56 -17.73
CA HIS A 403 22.14 34.67 -17.66
C HIS A 403 22.27 33.45 -16.71
N ASN A 404 23.50 32.99 -16.41
CA ASN A 404 23.71 31.68 -15.79
C ASN A 404 23.36 31.63 -14.28
N ASP A 405 23.73 32.66 -13.52
CA ASP A 405 23.62 32.62 -12.05
C ASP A 405 22.14 32.63 -11.60
N ALA A 406 21.29 33.36 -12.31
CA ALA A 406 19.85 33.36 -12.10
C ALA A 406 19.20 31.98 -12.33
N GLN A 407 19.71 31.18 -13.28
CA GLN A 407 19.23 29.81 -13.52
C GLN A 407 19.61 28.87 -12.36
N LEU A 408 20.82 29.03 -11.80
CA LEU A 408 21.26 28.28 -10.62
C LEU A 408 20.40 28.63 -9.39
N LEU A 409 20.14 29.91 -9.15
CA LEU A 409 19.26 30.36 -8.06
C LEU A 409 17.80 29.91 -8.24
N GLU A 410 17.25 29.90 -9.46
CA GLU A 410 15.92 29.32 -9.71
C GLU A 410 15.91 27.80 -9.45
N ALA A 411 16.95 27.08 -9.89
CA ALA A 411 17.07 25.63 -9.69
C ALA A 411 17.13 25.24 -8.20
N ILE A 412 17.85 26.01 -7.37
CA ILE A 412 17.88 25.83 -5.91
C ILE A 412 16.52 26.20 -5.29
N SER A 413 15.92 27.32 -5.71
CA SER A 413 14.62 27.79 -5.22
C SER A 413 13.49 26.78 -5.49
N ASN A 414 13.47 26.15 -6.68
CA ASN A 414 12.52 25.09 -7.02
C ASN A 414 12.65 23.88 -6.07
N ARG A 415 13.88 23.49 -5.68
CA ARG A 415 14.16 22.38 -4.73
C ARG A 415 13.70 22.70 -3.31
N ILE A 416 14.03 23.88 -2.80
CA ILE A 416 13.56 24.36 -1.47
C ILE A 416 12.03 24.46 -1.43
N THR A 417 11.41 25.00 -2.48
CA THR A 417 9.95 25.14 -2.58
C THR A 417 9.26 23.77 -2.67
N PHE A 418 9.82 22.83 -3.44
CA PHE A 418 9.33 21.44 -3.48
C PHE A 418 9.34 20.81 -2.08
N MET A 419 10.46 20.88 -1.35
CA MET A 419 10.57 20.32 0.01
C MET A 419 9.54 20.91 0.97
N ARG A 420 9.29 22.23 0.91
CA ARG A 420 8.24 22.87 1.71
C ARG A 420 6.84 22.36 1.34
N LEU A 421 6.54 22.19 0.06
CA LEU A 421 5.22 21.77 -0.43
C LEU A 421 4.93 20.29 -0.17
N ILE A 422 5.90 19.38 -0.35
CA ILE A 422 5.69 17.96 -0.09
C ILE A 422 5.45 17.70 1.41
N ILE A 423 6.23 18.34 2.29
CA ILE A 423 6.04 18.26 3.76
C ILE A 423 4.66 18.82 4.16
N LEU A 424 4.24 19.97 3.62
CA LEU A 424 2.90 20.52 3.87
C LEU A 424 1.79 19.56 3.42
N SER A 425 1.90 19.00 2.20
CA SER A 425 0.89 18.07 1.67
C SER A 425 0.78 16.80 2.52
N LEU A 426 1.91 16.19 2.90
CA LEU A 426 1.91 14.98 3.72
C LEU A 426 1.41 15.25 5.13
N SER A 427 1.75 16.40 5.72
CA SER A 427 1.29 16.80 7.07
C SER A 427 -0.22 17.09 7.14
N ALA A 428 -0.82 17.50 6.02
CA ALA A 428 -2.28 17.64 5.88
C ALA A 428 -2.98 16.29 5.65
N ILE A 429 -2.29 15.33 5.02
CA ILE A 429 -2.83 13.98 4.77
C ILE A 429 -2.71 13.09 6.02
N VAL A 430 -1.58 13.12 6.73
CA VAL A 430 -1.30 12.36 7.97
C VAL A 430 -0.58 13.26 8.99
N PRO A 431 -1.03 13.37 10.25
CA PRO A 431 -0.42 14.25 11.25
C PRO A 431 1.01 13.81 11.60
N PRO A 432 1.93 14.74 11.87
CA PRO A 432 3.31 14.42 12.24
C PRO A 432 3.39 13.82 13.67
N PRO A 433 4.39 12.98 13.97
CA PRO A 433 4.50 12.32 15.27
C PRO A 433 4.69 13.29 16.45
N SER A 434 5.12 14.52 16.19
CA SER A 434 5.33 15.56 17.21
C SER A 434 4.05 16.02 17.94
N THR A 435 2.85 15.77 17.39
CA THR A 435 1.58 16.10 18.06
C THR A 435 1.03 14.97 18.94
N VAL A 436 1.69 13.80 18.98
CA VAL A 436 1.17 12.57 19.63
C VAL A 436 1.54 12.49 21.13
N SER A 437 2.24 13.50 21.67
CA SER A 437 2.74 13.54 23.06
C SER A 437 1.68 13.60 24.17
N SER A 438 0.41 13.80 23.82
CA SER A 438 -0.73 13.84 24.75
C SER A 438 -1.56 12.54 24.69
N GLY A 439 -1.09 11.49 25.35
CA GLY A 439 -1.66 10.12 25.31
C GLY A 439 -3.10 9.90 25.80
N ALA A 440 -3.86 10.97 26.07
CA ALA A 440 -5.31 10.94 26.34
C ALA A 440 -6.16 11.48 25.16
N ALA A 441 -5.55 12.13 24.16
CA ALA A 441 -6.26 12.77 23.05
C ALA A 441 -6.50 11.86 21.83
N LEU A 442 -5.97 10.63 21.84
CA LEU A 442 -6.06 9.65 20.74
C LEU A 442 -7.49 9.25 20.34
N ALA A 443 -8.50 9.59 21.16
CA ALA A 443 -9.91 9.40 20.85
C ALA A 443 -10.52 10.47 19.92
N GLN A 444 -9.81 11.59 19.64
CA GLN A 444 -10.20 12.48 18.55
C GLN A 444 -9.73 11.90 17.21
N ALA A 445 -10.62 11.09 16.63
CA ALA A 445 -10.44 10.38 15.36
C ALA A 445 -9.75 11.25 14.29
N PHE A 446 -8.53 10.86 13.91
CA PHE A 446 -7.78 11.50 12.83
C PHE A 446 -8.56 11.40 11.51
N ARG A 447 -8.49 12.48 10.72
CA ARG A 447 -9.14 12.62 9.41
C ARG A 447 -8.15 13.25 8.41
N PRO A 448 -7.89 12.60 7.27
CA PRO A 448 -7.06 13.17 6.20
C PRO A 448 -7.69 14.43 5.61
N ASN A 449 -6.91 15.51 5.51
CA ASN A 449 -7.35 16.76 4.88
C ASN A 449 -6.82 16.83 3.44
N LEU A 450 -7.51 16.13 2.54
CA LEU A 450 -7.14 16.07 1.11
C LEU A 450 -7.37 17.42 0.40
N GLU A 451 -8.31 18.24 0.89
CA GLU A 451 -8.64 19.55 0.31
C GLU A 451 -7.48 20.54 0.49
N ASP A 452 -6.91 20.65 1.70
CA ASP A 452 -5.71 21.45 1.94
C ASP A 452 -4.44 20.82 1.32
N ALA A 453 -4.36 19.49 1.22
CA ALA A 453 -3.21 18.83 0.61
C ALA A 453 -3.11 19.04 -0.91
N LEU A 454 -4.25 19.04 -1.61
CA LEU A 454 -4.35 19.10 -3.07
C LEU A 454 -3.56 20.24 -3.76
N PRO A 455 -3.70 21.53 -3.37
CA PRO A 455 -2.94 22.61 -4.01
C PRO A 455 -1.43 22.47 -3.80
N HIS A 456 -1.00 21.94 -2.66
CA HIS A 456 0.41 21.71 -2.33
C HIS A 456 1.01 20.58 -3.19
N ILE A 457 0.39 19.39 -3.23
CA ILE A 457 0.91 18.26 -4.00
C ILE A 457 0.85 18.51 -5.52
N ARG A 458 -0.21 19.16 -6.03
CA ARG A 458 -0.31 19.53 -7.45
C ARG A 458 0.83 20.46 -7.87
N THR A 459 1.17 21.44 -7.04
CA THR A 459 2.30 22.35 -7.31
C THR A 459 3.64 21.62 -7.18
N ALA A 460 3.80 20.74 -6.20
CA ALA A 460 5.00 19.91 -6.03
C ALA A 460 5.28 19.01 -7.24
N CYS A 461 4.24 18.43 -7.86
CA CYS A 461 4.39 17.63 -9.08
C CYS A 461 5.01 18.42 -10.25
N SER A 462 4.53 19.65 -10.50
CA SER A 462 5.10 20.51 -11.56
C SER A 462 6.52 20.99 -11.23
N LEU A 463 6.86 21.17 -9.95
CA LEU A 463 8.25 21.46 -9.56
C LEU A 463 9.20 20.28 -9.85
N LEU A 464 8.74 19.02 -9.77
CA LEU A 464 9.59 17.85 -10.11
C LEU A 464 9.88 17.71 -11.61
N GLU A 465 9.09 18.34 -12.48
CA GLU A 465 9.43 18.50 -13.90
C GLU A 465 10.60 19.48 -14.04
N LYS A 466 10.50 20.66 -13.41
CA LYS A 466 11.57 21.68 -13.38
C LYS A 466 12.86 21.21 -12.71
N ILE A 467 12.76 20.43 -11.62
CA ILE A 467 13.92 19.87 -10.92
C ILE A 467 14.62 18.87 -11.84
N GLY A 468 13.87 17.98 -12.49
CA GLY A 468 14.39 17.04 -13.49
C GLY A 468 15.12 17.74 -14.65
N SER A 469 14.55 18.81 -15.22
CA SER A 469 15.20 19.58 -16.29
C SER A 469 16.38 20.44 -15.84
N THR A 470 16.65 20.56 -14.54
CA THR A 470 17.75 21.36 -13.97
C THR A 470 18.85 20.56 -13.26
N ILE A 471 18.78 19.21 -13.23
CA ILE A 471 19.84 18.36 -12.65
C ILE A 471 21.21 18.67 -13.29
N ALA A 472 21.25 18.85 -14.62
CA ALA A 472 22.45 19.15 -15.39
C ALA A 472 23.05 20.56 -15.14
N LEU A 473 22.43 21.38 -14.28
CA LEU A 473 23.04 22.63 -13.80
C LEU A 473 23.99 22.39 -12.61
N GLY A 474 23.83 21.28 -11.88
CA GLY A 474 24.74 20.89 -10.81
C GLY A 474 26.09 20.38 -11.30
N LEU A 475 26.94 19.92 -10.37
CA LEU A 475 28.15 19.17 -10.73
C LEU A 475 27.81 17.83 -11.40
N SER A 476 28.59 17.46 -12.42
CA SER A 476 28.47 16.19 -13.14
C SER A 476 29.35 15.10 -12.52
N ALA A 477 28.85 13.87 -12.49
CA ALA A 477 29.59 12.74 -11.95
C ALA A 477 30.74 12.28 -12.89
N PRO A 478 31.84 11.71 -12.36
CA PRO A 478 32.89 11.11 -13.17
C PRO A 478 32.33 10.03 -14.10
N ASN A 479 32.69 10.09 -15.38
CA ASN A 479 32.23 9.14 -16.42
C ASN A 479 30.69 9.02 -16.55
N GLU A 480 29.95 10.09 -16.22
CA GLU A 480 28.48 10.16 -16.30
C GLU A 480 27.73 9.15 -15.41
N ASN A 481 28.41 8.49 -14.46
CA ASN A 481 27.82 7.54 -13.52
C ASN A 481 27.84 8.12 -12.09
N ASP A 482 26.66 8.40 -11.53
CA ASP A 482 26.51 8.93 -10.17
C ASP A 482 27.06 8.00 -9.07
N GLY A 483 27.08 6.68 -9.31
CA GLY A 483 27.67 5.70 -8.41
C GLY A 483 27.04 5.67 -7.02
N ASP A 484 27.89 5.71 -5.99
CA ASP A 484 27.54 5.83 -4.56
C ASP A 484 27.70 7.27 -4.03
N PHE A 485 27.75 8.25 -4.94
CA PHE A 485 27.97 9.67 -4.67
C PHE A 485 29.32 10.04 -4.02
N ALA A 486 30.28 9.13 -3.84
CA ALA A 486 31.59 9.41 -3.23
C ALA A 486 32.48 10.44 -3.98
N TRP A 487 32.02 10.94 -5.13
CA TRP A 487 32.63 12.05 -5.87
C TRP A 487 32.13 13.44 -5.41
N LEU A 488 31.06 13.51 -4.60
CA LEU A 488 30.59 14.73 -3.93
C LEU A 488 31.23 14.85 -2.54
N PRO A 489 31.78 16.02 -2.15
CA PRO A 489 32.42 16.18 -0.83
C PRO A 489 31.48 15.98 0.37
N ALA A 490 30.17 16.04 0.14
CA ALA A 490 29.14 15.80 1.15
C ALA A 490 28.80 14.32 1.40
N PHE A 491 29.34 13.37 0.62
CA PHE A 491 28.98 11.95 0.67
C PHE A 491 30.19 11.04 0.93
N GLU A 492 30.15 10.27 2.02
CA GLU A 492 31.20 9.30 2.39
C GLU A 492 30.53 7.95 2.71
N PRO A 493 30.43 7.01 1.73
CA PRO A 493 29.64 5.78 1.87
C PRO A 493 30.00 4.88 3.07
N GLU A 494 31.27 4.86 3.47
CA GLU A 494 31.78 4.04 4.57
C GLU A 494 31.58 4.68 5.96
N VAL A 495 31.08 5.93 6.06
CA VAL A 495 31.01 6.67 7.33
C VAL A 495 30.17 5.94 8.41
N ASN A 496 29.10 5.27 7.99
CA ASN A 496 28.21 4.51 8.88
C ASN A 496 28.51 3.00 8.91
N ARG A 497 29.62 2.53 8.31
CA ARG A 497 29.95 1.09 8.20
C ARG A 497 29.84 0.36 9.54
N ARG A 498 30.27 1.01 10.63
CA ARG A 498 30.24 0.49 12.02
C ARG A 498 28.86 0.55 12.71
N CYS A 499 27.88 1.23 12.13
CA CYS A 499 26.50 1.33 12.63
C CYS A 499 25.57 0.28 12.01
N LEU A 500 26.05 -0.46 11.01
CA LEU A 500 25.30 -1.53 10.36
C LEU A 500 25.20 -2.76 11.28
N PRO A 501 24.09 -3.52 11.23
CA PRO A 501 24.04 -4.82 11.91
C PRO A 501 25.14 -5.71 11.32
N PRO A 502 25.92 -6.42 12.15
CA PRO A 502 27.00 -7.26 11.66
C PRO A 502 26.36 -8.39 10.83
N THR A 503 26.61 -8.34 9.53
CA THR A 503 25.96 -9.12 8.47
C THR A 503 26.90 -9.10 7.25
N PHE A 504 26.71 -10.03 6.30
CA PHE A 504 27.48 -10.04 5.06
C PHE A 504 27.43 -8.67 4.36
N PRO A 505 28.58 -7.99 4.12
CA PRO A 505 28.61 -6.66 3.51
C PRO A 505 28.03 -6.65 2.08
N ARG A 506 26.75 -6.28 1.96
CA ARG A 506 26.08 -6.05 0.68
C ARG A 506 26.42 -4.64 0.20
N LYS A 507 26.94 -4.53 -1.02
CA LYS A 507 27.04 -3.24 -1.71
C LYS A 507 25.61 -2.76 -2.03
N THR A 508 25.20 -1.68 -1.38
CA THR A 508 23.94 -1.00 -1.66
C THR A 508 23.97 -0.45 -3.08
N GLN A 509 22.97 -0.79 -3.88
CA GLN A 509 22.78 -0.14 -5.18
C GLN A 509 22.03 1.17 -4.96
N MET A 510 22.72 2.28 -5.19
CA MET A 510 22.16 3.63 -5.14
C MET A 510 21.48 3.95 -6.47
N LEU A 511 20.35 4.67 -6.42
CA LEU A 511 19.74 5.27 -7.61
C LEU A 511 20.55 6.49 -8.04
N SER A 512 20.70 6.70 -9.36
CA SER A 512 21.22 7.98 -9.87
C SER A 512 20.28 9.14 -9.54
N ARG A 513 20.75 10.38 -9.67
CA ARG A 513 19.92 11.59 -9.49
C ARG A 513 18.72 11.62 -10.43
N VAL A 514 18.89 11.18 -11.66
CA VAL A 514 17.82 11.13 -12.67
C VAL A 514 16.75 10.10 -12.25
N GLU A 515 17.16 8.88 -11.89
CA GLU A 515 16.23 7.85 -11.42
C GLU A 515 15.55 8.23 -10.09
N GLY A 516 16.30 8.83 -9.16
CA GLY A 516 15.77 9.32 -7.89
C GLY A 516 14.66 10.35 -8.07
N ILE A 517 14.87 11.35 -8.92
CA ILE A 517 13.84 12.35 -9.24
C ILE A 517 12.66 11.73 -10.01
N GLU A 518 12.88 10.73 -10.87
CA GLU A 518 11.80 10.01 -11.55
C GLU A 518 10.93 9.19 -10.58
N ARG A 519 11.56 8.43 -9.66
CA ARG A 519 10.85 7.69 -8.61
C ARG A 519 10.07 8.64 -7.69
N LEU A 520 10.64 9.81 -7.37
CA LEU A 520 9.99 10.85 -6.58
C LEU A 520 8.82 11.52 -7.33
N ARG A 521 8.90 11.68 -8.66
CA ARG A 521 7.81 12.17 -9.51
C ARG A 521 6.67 11.14 -9.59
N SER A 522 7.01 9.87 -9.78
CA SER A 522 6.04 8.77 -9.72
C SER A 522 5.31 8.75 -8.37
N LEU A 523 6.05 8.75 -7.25
CA LEU A 523 5.50 8.85 -5.90
C LEU A 523 4.57 10.07 -5.73
N SER A 524 5.00 11.26 -6.18
CA SER A 524 4.18 12.48 -6.05
C SER A 524 2.89 12.40 -6.87
N SER A 525 2.94 11.78 -8.06
CA SER A 525 1.76 11.45 -8.86
C SER A 525 0.84 10.44 -8.16
N ARG A 526 1.39 9.41 -7.49
CA ARG A 526 0.60 8.49 -6.65
C ARG A 526 -0.15 9.23 -5.53
N ILE A 527 0.52 10.17 -4.85
CA ILE A 527 -0.08 11.00 -3.79
C ILE A 527 -1.17 11.91 -4.38
N LEU A 528 -0.93 12.51 -5.55
CA LEU A 528 -1.92 13.32 -6.25
C LEU A 528 -3.20 12.50 -6.55
N THR A 529 -3.08 11.29 -7.12
CA THR A 529 -4.21 10.37 -7.34
C THR A 529 -4.98 10.05 -6.04
N ILE A 530 -4.29 9.87 -4.90
CA ILE A 530 -4.97 9.73 -3.59
C ILE A 530 -5.78 10.99 -3.25
N THR A 531 -5.23 12.19 -3.46
CA THR A 531 -5.95 13.45 -3.17
C THR A 531 -7.09 13.76 -4.14
N THR A 532 -7.05 13.28 -5.38
CA THR A 532 -8.04 13.64 -6.42
C THR A 532 -9.07 12.56 -6.76
N GLU A 533 -8.68 11.29 -6.84
CA GLU A 533 -9.55 10.23 -7.34
C GLU A 533 -10.28 9.49 -6.23
N LEU A 534 -9.58 9.17 -5.14
CA LEU A 534 -10.13 8.37 -4.04
C LEU A 534 -11.48 8.90 -3.51
N PRO A 535 -11.69 10.21 -3.26
CA PRO A 535 -12.98 10.72 -2.77
C PRO A 535 -14.17 10.42 -3.69
N HIS A 536 -13.92 10.19 -4.99
CA HIS A 536 -14.95 9.89 -6.00
C HIS A 536 -15.11 8.39 -6.27
N LYS A 537 -14.36 7.51 -5.59
CA LYS A 537 -14.44 6.05 -5.71
C LYS A 537 -15.06 5.36 -4.49
N ILE A 538 -15.25 6.09 -3.40
CA ILE A 538 -15.90 5.61 -2.17
C ILE A 538 -17.42 5.74 -2.32
N THR A 539 -18.00 4.90 -3.17
CA THR A 539 -19.45 4.78 -3.40
C THR A 539 -19.98 3.45 -2.89
N ASN A 540 -19.33 2.36 -3.30
CA ASN A 540 -19.58 0.99 -2.88
C ASN A 540 -18.25 0.22 -2.74
N ILE A 541 -18.32 -1.02 -2.26
CA ILE A 541 -17.14 -1.85 -2.01
C ILE A 541 -16.48 -2.28 -3.33
N GLU A 542 -17.25 -2.51 -4.39
CA GLU A 542 -16.76 -2.88 -5.71
C GLU A 542 -15.89 -1.77 -6.32
N SER A 543 -16.37 -0.52 -6.32
CA SER A 543 -15.62 0.64 -6.82
C SER A 543 -14.38 0.91 -5.99
N THR A 544 -14.48 0.70 -4.67
CA THR A 544 -13.34 0.81 -3.74
C THR A 544 -12.28 -0.24 -4.06
N LEU A 545 -12.63 -1.53 -4.04
CA LEU A 545 -11.70 -2.65 -4.26
C LEU A 545 -11.08 -2.57 -5.66
N PHE A 546 -11.85 -2.17 -6.68
CA PHE A 546 -11.32 -1.89 -8.01
C PHE A 546 -10.27 -0.76 -7.99
N PHE A 547 -10.54 0.36 -7.32
CA PHE A 547 -9.55 1.44 -7.17
C PHE A 547 -8.30 0.99 -6.41
N LEU A 548 -8.43 0.28 -5.28
CA LEU A 548 -7.30 -0.23 -4.49
C LEU A 548 -6.43 -1.20 -5.32
N ARG A 549 -7.05 -2.13 -6.06
CA ARG A 549 -6.39 -3.04 -7.00
C ARG A 549 -5.65 -2.25 -8.09
N SER A 550 -6.36 -1.40 -8.84
CA SER A 550 -5.78 -0.59 -9.92
C SER A 550 -4.66 0.31 -9.40
N PHE A 551 -4.78 0.83 -8.18
CA PHE A 551 -3.74 1.64 -7.56
C PHE A 551 -2.48 0.82 -7.28
N SER A 552 -2.60 -0.31 -6.59
CA SER A 552 -1.44 -1.12 -6.19
C SER A 552 -0.70 -1.72 -7.39
N VAL A 553 -1.46 -2.16 -8.41
CA VAL A 553 -0.93 -2.71 -9.66
C VAL A 553 -0.20 -1.65 -10.52
N SER A 554 -0.47 -0.37 -10.29
CA SER A 554 0.10 0.76 -11.07
C SER A 554 1.38 1.36 -10.45
N GLY A 555 2.35 0.51 -10.13
CA GLY A 555 3.72 0.94 -9.76
C GLY A 555 3.84 1.60 -8.38
N SER A 556 2.97 1.26 -7.42
CA SER A 556 2.98 1.84 -6.07
C SER A 556 4.15 1.33 -5.22
N CYS A 557 5.05 2.22 -4.78
CA CYS A 557 6.05 1.91 -3.75
C CYS A 557 5.42 1.76 -2.36
N VAL A 558 6.16 1.19 -1.41
CA VAL A 558 5.71 0.93 -0.02
C VAL A 558 5.05 2.15 0.63
N LEU A 559 5.69 3.33 0.57
CA LEU A 559 5.14 4.57 1.12
C LEU A 559 3.76 4.93 0.53
N SER A 560 3.61 4.81 -0.78
CA SER A 560 2.33 5.14 -1.45
C SER A 560 1.21 4.14 -1.14
N ARG A 561 1.56 2.88 -0.87
CA ARG A 561 0.62 1.86 -0.38
C ARG A 561 0.20 2.15 1.06
N SER A 562 1.17 2.40 1.95
CA SER A 562 0.95 2.77 3.35
C SER A 562 0.10 4.04 3.49
N LEU A 563 0.36 5.06 2.68
CA LEU A 563 -0.42 6.30 2.69
C LEU A 563 -1.87 6.07 2.26
N LEU A 564 -2.10 5.27 1.21
CA LEU A 564 -3.46 4.92 0.77
C LEU A 564 -4.26 4.21 1.87
N GLN A 565 -3.62 3.29 2.62
CA GLN A 565 -4.27 2.62 3.76
C GLN A 565 -4.67 3.62 4.86
N LEU A 566 -3.74 4.47 5.31
CA LEU A 566 -4.03 5.47 6.36
C LEU A 566 -5.04 6.54 5.92
N VAL A 567 -5.12 6.85 4.62
CA VAL A 567 -6.13 7.79 4.11
C VAL A 567 -7.51 7.13 4.00
N TYR A 568 -7.56 5.88 3.53
CA TYR A 568 -8.81 5.17 3.37
C TYR A 568 -9.39 4.74 4.72
N LEU A 569 -8.57 4.23 5.65
CA LEU A 569 -8.96 3.82 7.00
C LEU A 569 -8.05 4.48 8.06
N PRO A 570 -8.27 5.77 8.38
CA PRO A 570 -7.56 6.46 9.46
C PRO A 570 -8.00 6.01 10.86
N ASN A 571 -9.08 5.24 10.96
CA ASN A 571 -9.59 4.55 12.14
C ASN A 571 -10.19 3.22 11.64
N ASP A 572 -9.99 2.11 12.35
CA ASP A 572 -10.10 0.73 11.82
C ASP A 572 -11.39 0.40 11.05
N ASP A 573 -12.53 0.98 11.44
CA ASP A 573 -13.86 0.73 10.86
C ASP A 573 -14.47 1.93 10.11
N ARG A 574 -13.80 3.10 10.09
CA ARG A 574 -14.36 4.35 9.53
C ARG A 574 -13.57 4.84 8.32
N ILE A 575 -14.18 4.67 7.16
CA ILE A 575 -13.68 5.14 5.88
C ILE A 575 -13.50 6.66 5.90
N MET A 576 -12.27 7.13 5.66
CA MET A 576 -11.81 8.53 5.79
C MET A 576 -12.19 9.18 7.15
N GLY A 577 -12.44 8.39 8.19
CA GLY A 577 -12.94 8.87 9.49
C GLY A 577 -14.36 9.45 9.43
N ARG A 578 -15.11 9.22 8.34
CA ARG A 578 -16.47 9.72 8.10
C ARG A 578 -17.52 8.61 8.20
N THR A 579 -17.45 7.61 7.33
CA THR A 579 -18.51 6.59 7.15
C THR A 579 -18.05 5.22 7.66
N HIS A 580 -18.90 4.49 8.39
CA HIS A 580 -18.58 3.12 8.82
C HIS A 580 -18.52 2.17 7.62
N LEU A 581 -17.55 1.25 7.60
CA LEU A 581 -17.41 0.24 6.54
C LEU A 581 -18.66 -0.65 6.40
N SER A 582 -19.34 -0.95 7.51
CA SER A 582 -20.62 -1.67 7.51
C SER A 582 -21.69 -1.00 6.64
N ALA A 583 -21.79 0.34 6.69
CA ALA A 583 -22.76 1.07 5.87
C ALA A 583 -22.46 0.98 4.38
N VAL A 584 -21.17 0.95 3.99
CA VAL A 584 -20.76 0.77 2.58
C VAL A 584 -20.96 -0.67 2.12
N ILE A 585 -20.72 -1.67 2.97
CA ILE A 585 -21.04 -3.08 2.68
C ILE A 585 -22.55 -3.27 2.51
N ILE A 586 -23.38 -2.69 3.39
CA ILE A 586 -24.85 -2.71 3.29
C ILE A 586 -25.32 -2.03 1.99
N GLU A 587 -24.73 -0.90 1.60
CA GLU A 587 -25.06 -0.25 0.33
C GLU A 587 -24.62 -1.07 -0.89
N SER A 588 -23.50 -1.79 -0.80
CA SER A 588 -23.04 -2.71 -1.85
C SER A 588 -23.99 -3.91 -1.98
N LEU A 589 -24.43 -4.51 -0.87
CA LEU A 589 -25.46 -5.54 -0.81
C LEU A 589 -26.79 -5.05 -1.42
N ARG A 590 -27.21 -3.82 -1.12
CA ARG A 590 -28.40 -3.18 -1.73
C ARG A 590 -28.25 -3.02 -3.24
N LEU A 591 -27.11 -2.54 -3.73
CA LEU A 591 -26.85 -2.36 -5.16
C LEU A 591 -26.75 -3.70 -5.90
N PHE A 592 -26.16 -4.72 -5.28
CA PHE A 592 -26.07 -6.07 -5.83
C PHE A 592 -27.44 -6.76 -5.91
N ALA A 593 -28.36 -6.49 -4.99
CA ALA A 593 -29.71 -7.06 -4.95
C ALA A 593 -30.83 -6.06 -5.36
N ALA A 594 -30.48 -4.96 -6.04
CA ALA A 594 -31.27 -3.74 -6.21
C ALA A 594 -32.79 -3.89 -6.42
N PRO A 595 -33.63 -3.47 -5.44
CA PRO A 595 -35.06 -3.29 -5.67
C PRO A 595 -35.33 -1.91 -6.33
N PRO A 596 -36.48 -1.66 -6.99
CA PRO A 596 -36.56 -0.55 -7.98
C PRO A 596 -37.20 0.81 -7.56
N ILE A 597 -37.12 1.46 -6.39
CA ILE A 597 -36.32 1.39 -5.16
C ILE A 597 -34.82 1.78 -5.30
N LEU A 598 -34.50 2.58 -6.33
CA LEU A 598 -33.39 3.55 -6.24
C LEU A 598 -33.60 4.64 -5.14
N ASP A 599 -34.78 4.68 -4.50
CA ASP A 599 -35.08 5.41 -3.27
C ASP A 599 -35.84 4.45 -2.32
N PRO A 600 -35.36 4.18 -1.09
CA PRO A 600 -35.98 3.22 -0.16
C PRO A 600 -37.40 3.59 0.32
N THR A 601 -37.78 4.87 0.27
CA THR A 601 -39.16 5.31 0.56
C THR A 601 -40.08 5.12 -0.65
N CYS A 602 -39.50 4.88 -1.83
CA CYS A 602 -40.16 5.22 -3.08
C CYS A 602 -41.36 4.33 -3.32
N SER A 603 -42.53 4.96 -3.33
CA SER A 603 -43.77 4.29 -3.64
C SER A 603 -43.90 3.92 -5.13
N LEU A 604 -42.81 3.83 -5.92
CA LEU A 604 -42.83 3.66 -7.39
C LEU A 604 -42.59 2.22 -7.88
N SER A 605 -41.92 1.40 -7.09
CA SER A 605 -41.08 0.28 -7.55
C SER A 605 -41.75 -1.05 -7.97
N SER A 606 -43.04 -1.08 -8.32
CA SER A 606 -43.71 -2.37 -8.63
C SER A 606 -44.86 -2.37 -9.63
N ASP A 607 -45.00 -1.35 -10.48
CA ASP A 607 -45.83 -1.51 -11.68
C ASP A 607 -44.96 -2.09 -12.79
N SER A 608 -45.23 -3.34 -13.20
CA SER A 608 -44.38 -4.13 -14.12
C SER A 608 -44.25 -3.58 -15.55
N ARG A 609 -44.85 -2.43 -15.86
CA ARG A 609 -44.60 -1.68 -17.10
C ARG A 609 -43.41 -0.74 -16.95
N CYS A 610 -43.28 -0.10 -15.79
CA CYS A 610 -42.27 0.91 -15.46
C CYS A 610 -40.86 0.33 -15.16
N VAL A 611 -40.47 -0.75 -15.84
CA VAL A 611 -39.09 -1.29 -15.96
C VAL A 611 -38.98 -2.05 -17.28
N ALA A 612 -40.03 -2.69 -17.79
CA ALA A 612 -40.04 -3.13 -19.19
C ALA A 612 -39.69 -1.98 -20.14
N THR A 613 -40.31 -0.81 -19.95
CA THR A 613 -40.00 0.45 -20.67
C THR A 613 -38.72 1.15 -20.16
N TRP A 614 -38.04 0.61 -19.14
CA TRP A 614 -36.70 1.08 -18.70
C TRP A 614 -35.62 0.29 -19.42
N ASP A 615 -35.73 -1.03 -19.41
CA ASP A 615 -34.78 -1.95 -20.04
C ASP A 615 -34.80 -1.81 -21.56
N GLU A 616 -35.97 -1.50 -22.15
CA GLU A 616 -36.14 -1.14 -23.57
C GLU A 616 -35.43 0.19 -23.90
N PHE A 617 -35.70 1.25 -23.13
CA PHE A 617 -35.01 2.54 -23.22
C PHE A 617 -33.49 2.43 -23.01
N ILE A 618 -33.02 1.65 -22.03
CA ILE A 618 -31.59 1.44 -21.76
C ILE A 618 -30.94 0.61 -22.87
N SER A 619 -31.62 -0.42 -23.38
CA SER A 619 -31.20 -1.20 -24.56
C SER A 619 -30.94 -0.27 -25.74
N ASP A 620 -31.90 0.60 -26.05
CA ASP A 620 -31.86 1.37 -27.28
C ASP A 620 -30.95 2.58 -27.13
N ALA A 621 -30.86 3.19 -25.94
CA ALA A 621 -29.82 4.17 -25.60
C ALA A 621 -28.41 3.60 -25.83
N VAL A 622 -28.14 2.38 -25.34
CA VAL A 622 -26.86 1.70 -25.55
C VAL A 622 -26.59 1.45 -27.03
N LYS A 623 -27.60 1.07 -27.83
CA LYS A 623 -27.47 0.93 -29.29
C LYS A 623 -27.13 2.25 -29.98
N VAL A 624 -27.84 3.34 -29.68
CA VAL A 624 -27.58 4.64 -30.36
C VAL A 624 -26.18 5.16 -30.02
N PHE A 625 -25.78 5.09 -28.74
CA PHE A 625 -24.42 5.50 -28.34
C PHE A 625 -23.33 4.60 -28.95
N LEU A 626 -23.55 3.28 -29.09
CA LEU A 626 -22.67 2.40 -29.86
C LEU A 626 -22.61 2.79 -31.35
N GLY A 627 -23.74 3.16 -31.95
CA GLY A 627 -23.80 3.67 -33.33
C GLY A 627 -22.93 4.91 -33.54
N VAL A 628 -22.99 5.87 -32.61
CA VAL A 628 -22.15 7.08 -32.60
C VAL A 628 -20.67 6.74 -32.44
N ILE A 629 -20.32 5.88 -31.47
CA ILE A 629 -18.92 5.48 -31.20
C ILE A 629 -18.32 4.75 -32.41
N GLN A 630 -19.10 3.85 -33.05
CA GLN A 630 -18.69 3.15 -34.26
C GLN A 630 -18.61 4.07 -35.49
N MET A 631 -19.48 5.08 -35.58
CA MET A 631 -19.46 6.08 -36.66
C MET A 631 -18.10 6.80 -36.70
N PHE A 632 -17.57 7.23 -35.56
CA PHE A 632 -16.25 7.87 -35.49
C PHE A 632 -15.08 6.97 -35.95
N GLY A 633 -15.26 5.65 -36.03
CA GLY A 633 -14.28 4.72 -36.61
C GLY A 633 -14.30 4.61 -38.14
N LEU A 634 -15.24 5.28 -38.83
CA LEU A 634 -15.38 5.26 -40.30
C LEU A 634 -14.67 6.44 -40.97
N ASN A 635 -14.52 6.42 -42.31
CA ASN A 635 -14.00 7.57 -43.05
C ASN A 635 -15.04 8.69 -43.19
N LEU A 636 -14.58 9.95 -43.27
CA LEU A 636 -15.43 11.16 -43.16
C LEU A 636 -16.66 11.19 -44.10
N ALA A 637 -16.57 10.59 -45.28
CA ALA A 637 -17.72 10.46 -46.19
C ALA A 637 -18.82 9.55 -45.61
N ARG A 638 -18.45 8.36 -45.13
CA ARG A 638 -19.39 7.42 -44.47
C ARG A 638 -19.80 7.87 -43.08
N GLN A 639 -18.98 8.68 -42.39
CA GLN A 639 -19.40 9.38 -41.17
C GLN A 639 -20.58 10.30 -41.47
N ARG A 640 -20.44 11.21 -42.45
CA ARG A 640 -21.49 12.15 -42.86
C ARG A 640 -22.78 11.44 -43.32
N GLU A 641 -22.66 10.25 -43.87
CA GLU A 641 -23.79 9.42 -44.31
C GLU A 641 -24.49 8.73 -43.12
N LYS A 642 -23.73 8.12 -42.18
CA LYS A 642 -24.29 7.49 -40.97
C LYS A 642 -24.82 8.49 -39.92
N ILE A 643 -24.30 9.71 -39.88
CA ILE A 643 -24.65 10.67 -38.82
C ILE A 643 -26.13 11.08 -38.88
N VAL A 644 -26.77 10.99 -40.06
CA VAL A 644 -28.21 11.23 -40.22
C VAL A 644 -29.02 10.14 -39.51
N CYS A 645 -28.69 8.87 -39.73
CA CYS A 645 -29.36 7.75 -39.07
C CYS A 645 -29.25 7.84 -37.55
N CYS A 646 -28.05 8.12 -37.00
CA CYS A 646 -27.88 8.23 -35.55
C CYS A 646 -28.68 9.39 -34.92
N VAL A 647 -29.01 10.45 -35.68
CA VAL A 647 -29.88 11.54 -35.20
C VAL A 647 -31.35 11.11 -35.19
N GLU A 648 -31.78 10.30 -36.17
CA GLU A 648 -33.13 9.71 -36.19
C GLU A 648 -33.29 8.66 -35.07
N ASP A 649 -32.27 7.82 -34.83
CA ASP A 649 -32.21 6.85 -33.73
C ASP A 649 -32.36 7.55 -32.35
N PHE A 650 -31.64 8.67 -32.12
CA PHE A 650 -31.81 9.47 -30.89
C PHE A 650 -33.21 10.09 -30.77
N SER A 651 -33.83 10.46 -31.90
CA SER A 651 -35.18 11.05 -31.91
C SER A 651 -36.26 10.03 -31.55
N ALA A 652 -36.07 8.75 -31.88
CA ALA A 652 -36.93 7.67 -31.38
C ALA A 652 -36.78 7.53 -29.85
N LEU A 653 -35.53 7.38 -29.38
CA LEU A 653 -35.19 7.19 -27.96
C LEU A 653 -35.76 8.28 -27.04
N GLN A 654 -35.73 9.54 -27.49
CA GLN A 654 -36.21 10.68 -26.70
C GLN A 654 -37.72 10.61 -26.37
N ASN A 655 -38.51 9.91 -27.19
CA ASN A 655 -39.96 9.78 -27.00
C ASN A 655 -40.35 8.69 -25.98
N GLU A 656 -39.53 7.64 -25.82
CA GLU A 656 -39.81 6.54 -24.87
C GLU A 656 -39.79 7.03 -23.41
N VAL A 657 -38.75 7.81 -23.05
CA VAL A 657 -38.55 8.43 -21.74
C VAL A 657 -39.82 9.16 -21.24
N HIS A 658 -40.55 9.77 -22.16
CA HIS A 658 -41.73 10.59 -21.85
C HIS A 658 -42.91 9.78 -21.28
N THR A 659 -42.85 8.44 -21.35
CA THR A 659 -43.88 7.50 -20.87
C THR A 659 -43.63 7.05 -19.42
N PHE A 660 -42.44 7.27 -18.86
CA PHE A 660 -41.90 6.43 -17.79
C PHE A 660 -42.25 6.83 -16.34
N ILE A 661 -42.63 8.09 -16.09
CA ILE A 661 -42.44 8.76 -14.78
C ILE A 661 -43.61 8.53 -13.76
N ILE A 662 -44.39 7.44 -13.83
CA ILE A 662 -45.72 7.36 -13.13
C ILE A 662 -46.08 6.04 -12.35
N ARG A 663 -45.42 5.77 -11.20
CA ARG A 663 -45.92 5.02 -9.97
C ARG A 663 -46.09 3.45 -10.12
N PRO A 664 -46.62 2.63 -9.17
CA PRO A 664 -46.19 2.27 -7.76
C PRO A 664 -45.86 0.75 -7.46
N SER A 665 -45.21 0.17 -6.38
CA SER A 665 -44.54 0.46 -5.05
C SER A 665 -43.91 -0.82 -4.30
N ILE A 666 -42.95 -0.72 -3.32
CA ILE A 666 -42.52 -1.68 -2.19
C ILE A 666 -41.32 -2.70 -2.36
N LYS A 667 -40.37 -2.76 -1.36
CA LYS A 667 -40.00 -4.01 -0.59
C LYS A 667 -39.07 -3.98 0.66
N TYR A 668 -37.86 -3.39 0.65
CA TYR A 668 -36.82 -3.70 1.69
C TYR A 668 -37.21 -3.39 3.15
N THR A 669 -38.11 -2.42 3.35
CA THR A 669 -38.68 -2.08 4.67
C THR A 669 -39.43 -3.23 5.34
N GLN A 670 -39.87 -4.27 4.60
CA GLN A 670 -40.42 -5.46 5.24
C GLN A 670 -39.37 -6.27 6.01
N ILE A 671 -38.09 -6.21 5.64
CA ILE A 671 -37.03 -6.90 6.40
C ILE A 671 -36.84 -6.19 7.73
N GLU A 672 -36.65 -4.86 7.76
CA GLU A 672 -36.57 -4.09 9.01
C GLU A 672 -37.83 -4.24 9.88
N CYS A 673 -39.03 -4.23 9.30
CA CYS A 673 -40.27 -4.49 10.05
C CYS A 673 -40.39 -5.94 10.57
N SER A 674 -39.82 -6.95 9.89
CA SER A 674 -39.85 -8.35 10.37
C SER A 674 -38.77 -8.61 11.42
N LEU A 675 -37.56 -8.08 11.20
CA LEU A 675 -36.47 -8.03 12.17
C LEU A 675 -36.94 -7.39 13.49
N SER A 676 -37.72 -6.30 13.42
CA SER A 676 -38.30 -5.66 14.61
C SER A 676 -39.30 -6.53 15.40
N SER A 677 -39.66 -7.72 14.89
CA SER A 677 -40.60 -8.66 15.52
C SER A 677 -39.98 -9.99 15.99
N ASP A 678 -38.80 -10.39 15.48
CA ASP A 678 -38.07 -11.58 15.94
C ASP A 678 -36.60 -11.27 16.26
N SER A 679 -36.27 -11.36 17.55
CA SER A 679 -34.93 -11.06 18.08
C SER A 679 -33.81 -11.96 17.55
N ARG A 680 -34.14 -13.15 17.00
CA ARG A 680 -33.12 -14.07 16.45
C ARG A 680 -32.52 -13.53 15.15
N CYS A 681 -33.37 -13.10 14.22
CA CYS A 681 -32.94 -12.65 12.90
C CYS A 681 -32.15 -11.34 12.94
N VAL A 682 -32.37 -10.50 13.97
CA VAL A 682 -31.54 -9.31 14.23
C VAL A 682 -30.12 -9.72 14.62
N ALA A 683 -29.99 -10.66 15.57
CA ALA A 683 -28.69 -11.09 16.05
C ALA A 683 -27.85 -11.74 14.94
N THR A 684 -28.44 -12.60 14.11
CA THR A 684 -27.74 -13.25 12.99
C THR A 684 -27.38 -12.27 11.86
N TRP A 685 -28.22 -11.24 11.62
CA TRP A 685 -27.88 -10.16 10.68
C TRP A 685 -26.70 -9.31 11.18
N ASP A 686 -26.73 -8.89 12.45
CA ASP A 686 -25.66 -8.08 13.05
C ASP A 686 -24.33 -8.87 13.17
N GLU A 687 -24.40 -10.18 13.43
CA GLU A 687 -23.26 -11.10 13.41
C GLU A 687 -22.66 -11.22 12.00
N PHE A 688 -23.48 -11.48 10.97
CA PHE A 688 -23.06 -11.51 9.57
C PHE A 688 -22.42 -10.18 9.11
N ILE A 689 -23.01 -9.03 9.44
CA ILE A 689 -22.42 -7.72 9.07
C ILE A 689 -21.12 -7.44 9.84
N SER A 690 -21.03 -7.87 11.11
CA SER A 690 -19.79 -7.78 11.91
C SER A 690 -18.66 -8.60 11.29
N ASP A 691 -18.93 -9.82 10.84
CA ASP A 691 -17.93 -10.67 10.17
C ASP A 691 -17.62 -10.17 8.75
N ALA A 692 -18.61 -9.74 7.98
CA ALA A 692 -18.37 -9.12 6.68
C ALA A 692 -17.42 -7.92 6.78
N VAL A 693 -17.59 -7.05 7.80
CA VAL A 693 -16.66 -5.94 8.06
C VAL A 693 -15.23 -6.44 8.28
N LYS A 694 -15.00 -7.47 9.10
CA LYS A 694 -13.67 -8.04 9.36
C LYS A 694 -13.04 -8.63 8.08
N VAL A 695 -13.83 -9.36 7.31
CA VAL A 695 -13.40 -10.05 6.09
C VAL A 695 -13.04 -9.04 4.98
N PHE A 696 -13.90 -8.05 4.72
CA PHE A 696 -13.60 -6.98 3.75
C PHE A 696 -12.45 -6.07 4.21
N LEU A 697 -12.33 -5.77 5.51
CA LEU A 697 -11.18 -5.05 6.08
C LEU A 697 -9.87 -5.78 5.78
N GLY A 698 -9.83 -7.11 5.91
CA GLY A 698 -8.67 -7.93 5.55
C GLY A 698 -8.27 -7.82 4.07
N VAL A 699 -9.25 -7.76 3.15
CA VAL A 699 -9.00 -7.55 1.71
C VAL A 699 -8.55 -6.11 1.42
N ILE A 700 -9.12 -5.11 2.10
CA ILE A 700 -8.70 -3.72 1.97
C ILE A 700 -7.22 -3.57 2.39
N GLN A 701 -6.87 -4.09 3.57
CA GLN A 701 -5.50 -4.06 4.11
C GLN A 701 -4.51 -4.84 3.22
N MET A 702 -4.94 -5.96 2.63
CA MET A 702 -4.14 -6.75 1.69
C MET A 702 -3.60 -5.89 0.53
N PHE A 703 -4.39 -4.99 -0.06
CA PHE A 703 -3.91 -4.09 -1.13
C PHE A 703 -2.82 -3.09 -0.68
N GLY A 704 -2.57 -2.98 0.63
CA GLY A 704 -1.44 -2.25 1.18
C GLY A 704 -0.10 -2.99 1.06
N LEU A 705 -0.10 -4.33 0.89
CA LEU A 705 1.10 -5.17 0.81
C LEU A 705 1.77 -5.13 -0.57
N ASN A 706 2.97 -5.68 -0.73
CA ASN A 706 3.58 -5.90 -2.05
C ASN A 706 2.81 -6.96 -2.87
N LEU A 707 3.03 -7.02 -4.18
CA LEU A 707 2.24 -7.88 -5.09
C LEU A 707 2.39 -9.39 -4.80
N ALA A 708 3.55 -9.84 -4.29
CA ALA A 708 3.75 -11.24 -3.91
C ALA A 708 3.00 -11.57 -2.61
N ARG A 709 3.13 -10.71 -1.58
CA ARG A 709 2.42 -10.83 -0.30
C ARG A 709 0.90 -10.67 -0.45
N GLN A 710 0.44 -9.87 -1.42
CA GLN A 710 -0.97 -9.87 -1.84
C GLN A 710 -1.40 -11.24 -2.33
N ARG A 711 -0.67 -11.83 -3.30
CA ARG A 711 -0.99 -13.15 -3.86
C ARG A 711 -1.09 -14.24 -2.78
N GLU A 712 -0.19 -14.24 -1.80
CA GLU A 712 -0.23 -15.12 -0.62
C GLU A 712 -1.45 -14.83 0.26
N LYS A 713 -1.66 -13.56 0.65
CA LYS A 713 -2.74 -13.15 1.56
C LYS A 713 -4.14 -13.38 0.97
N ILE A 714 -4.31 -13.35 -0.36
CA ILE A 714 -5.57 -13.75 -1.02
C ILE A 714 -6.00 -15.17 -0.59
N VAL A 715 -5.07 -16.11 -0.39
CA VAL A 715 -5.42 -17.48 0.00
C VAL A 715 -6.13 -17.51 1.35
N CYS A 716 -5.58 -16.78 2.34
CA CYS A 716 -6.26 -16.59 3.63
C CYS A 716 -7.60 -15.87 3.47
N CYS A 717 -7.67 -14.81 2.64
CA CYS A 717 -8.93 -14.11 2.41
C CYS A 717 -9.99 -15.01 1.75
N VAL A 718 -9.63 -15.99 0.92
CA VAL A 718 -10.58 -16.98 0.38
C VAL A 718 -11.05 -17.97 1.46
N GLU A 719 -10.21 -18.31 2.45
CA GLU A 719 -10.64 -19.07 3.63
C GLU A 719 -11.58 -18.23 4.52
N ASP A 720 -11.26 -16.94 4.74
CA ASP A 720 -12.09 -15.97 5.48
C ASP A 720 -13.47 -15.77 4.79
N PHE A 721 -13.49 -15.64 3.45
CA PHE A 721 -14.72 -15.57 2.65
C PHE A 721 -15.52 -16.88 2.68
N SER A 722 -14.85 -18.04 2.73
CA SER A 722 -15.52 -19.33 2.90
C SER A 722 -16.23 -19.43 4.25
N ALA A 723 -15.67 -18.88 5.33
CA ALA A 723 -16.37 -18.77 6.61
C ALA A 723 -17.62 -17.88 6.48
N LEU A 724 -17.49 -16.70 5.87
CA LEU A 724 -18.60 -15.77 5.61
C LEU A 724 -19.70 -16.37 4.72
N GLN A 725 -19.35 -17.29 3.81
CA GLN A 725 -20.28 -18.01 2.94
C GLN A 725 -21.22 -18.91 3.76
N ASN A 726 -20.69 -19.64 4.74
CA ASN A 726 -21.48 -20.47 5.65
C ASN A 726 -22.41 -19.63 6.55
N GLU A 727 -22.04 -18.39 6.85
CA GLU A 727 -22.88 -17.45 7.62
C GLU A 727 -24.00 -16.85 6.76
N ALA A 728 -23.71 -16.49 5.51
CA ALA A 728 -24.73 -16.09 4.54
C ALA A 728 -25.78 -17.19 4.32
N GLU A 729 -25.36 -18.44 4.16
CA GLU A 729 -26.26 -19.60 4.01
C GLU A 729 -27.12 -19.84 5.27
N ARG A 730 -26.57 -19.64 6.47
CA ARG A 730 -27.33 -19.74 7.73
C ARG A 730 -28.38 -18.63 7.85
N LEU A 731 -27.99 -17.40 7.54
CA LEU A 731 -28.86 -16.22 7.61
C LEU A 731 -30.00 -16.30 6.60
N GLU A 732 -29.74 -16.77 5.38
CA GLU A 732 -30.77 -17.02 4.37
C GLU A 732 -31.72 -18.17 4.78
N ALA A 733 -31.21 -19.23 5.41
CA ALA A 733 -32.04 -20.31 5.93
C ALA A 733 -32.95 -19.88 7.10
N ASP A 734 -32.45 -19.03 8.00
CA ASP A 734 -33.26 -18.46 9.08
C ASP A 734 -34.33 -17.49 8.54
N PHE A 735 -34.01 -16.71 7.49
CA PHE A 735 -35.01 -15.90 6.79
C PHE A 735 -36.09 -16.74 6.09
N ASP A 736 -35.74 -17.82 5.39
CA ASP A 736 -36.73 -18.73 4.77
C ASP A 736 -37.63 -19.39 5.85
N ALA A 737 -37.07 -19.75 7.01
CA ALA A 737 -37.81 -20.28 8.15
C ALA A 737 -38.83 -19.29 8.73
N CYS A 738 -38.47 -18.01 8.86
CA CYS A 738 -39.39 -16.96 9.35
C CYS A 738 -40.42 -16.51 8.31
N LEU A 739 -40.10 -16.56 7.01
CA LEU A 739 -40.99 -16.12 5.93
C LEU A 739 -41.98 -17.19 5.45
N GLY A 740 -41.76 -18.47 5.79
CA GLY A 740 -42.70 -19.56 5.52
C GLY A 740 -42.94 -19.85 4.03
N ALA A 741 -42.00 -19.47 3.17
CA ALA A 741 -42.12 -19.56 1.72
C ALA A 741 -41.40 -20.81 1.16
N PRO A 742 -41.83 -21.37 0.01
CA PRO A 742 -41.07 -22.42 -0.67
C PRO A 742 -39.80 -21.82 -1.30
N ALA A 743 -38.63 -22.17 -0.74
CA ALA A 743 -37.29 -21.67 -1.10
C ALA A 743 -36.97 -21.78 -2.60
N SER A 744 -37.24 -20.72 -3.37
CA SER A 744 -37.20 -20.79 -4.84
C SER A 744 -36.92 -19.48 -5.60
N ALA A 745 -36.92 -18.30 -4.97
CA ALA A 745 -36.78 -17.03 -5.72
C ALA A 745 -36.42 -15.75 -4.91
N VAL A 746 -35.98 -15.81 -3.65
CA VAL A 746 -35.59 -14.60 -2.87
C VAL A 746 -34.28 -14.79 -2.09
N THR A 747 -33.87 -16.04 -1.88
CA THR A 747 -33.08 -16.46 -0.71
C THR A 747 -31.67 -16.95 -1.05
N LEU A 748 -31.00 -16.29 -2.01
CA LEU A 748 -29.61 -16.54 -2.41
C LEU A 748 -28.85 -15.24 -2.76
N SER A 749 -29.30 -14.08 -2.29
CA SER A 749 -28.68 -12.77 -2.57
C SER A 749 -27.38 -12.56 -1.81
N LEU A 750 -27.34 -12.93 -0.53
CA LEU A 750 -26.14 -12.86 0.32
C LEU A 750 -25.15 -13.95 -0.09
N THR A 751 -25.63 -15.17 -0.30
CA THR A 751 -24.83 -16.29 -0.79
C THR A 751 -24.18 -15.99 -2.14
N SER A 752 -24.90 -15.35 -3.08
CA SER A 752 -24.33 -14.96 -4.38
C SER A 752 -23.38 -13.76 -4.30
N PHE A 753 -23.57 -12.83 -3.35
CA PHE A 753 -22.67 -11.70 -3.13
C PHE A 753 -21.31 -12.14 -2.56
N VAL A 754 -21.32 -12.99 -1.54
CA VAL A 754 -20.08 -13.55 -0.95
C VAL A 754 -19.34 -14.40 -1.98
N LEU A 755 -20.06 -15.22 -2.76
CA LEU A 755 -19.47 -16.01 -3.85
C LEU A 755 -18.87 -15.13 -4.97
N TYR A 756 -19.56 -14.06 -5.37
CA TYR A 756 -19.07 -13.10 -6.36
C TYR A 756 -17.73 -12.48 -5.95
N HIS A 757 -17.62 -11.97 -4.71
CA HIS A 757 -16.37 -11.43 -4.20
C HIS A 757 -15.27 -12.49 -4.03
N THR A 758 -15.63 -13.72 -3.64
CA THR A 758 -14.69 -14.85 -3.58
C THR A 758 -14.09 -15.15 -4.96
N LEU A 759 -14.91 -15.15 -6.02
CA LEU A 759 -14.48 -15.40 -7.39
C LEU A 759 -13.61 -14.25 -7.94
N LEU A 760 -13.88 -13.00 -7.57
CA LEU A 760 -13.00 -11.86 -7.88
C LEU A 760 -11.62 -11.97 -7.20
N LEU A 761 -11.57 -12.46 -5.96
CA LEU A 761 -10.29 -12.74 -5.28
C LEU A 761 -9.51 -13.85 -6.00
N ILE A 762 -10.18 -14.93 -6.39
CA ILE A 762 -9.55 -16.03 -7.15
C ILE A 762 -9.04 -15.54 -8.51
N GLU A 763 -9.84 -14.75 -9.26
CA GLU A 763 -9.39 -14.11 -10.50
C GLU A 763 -8.14 -13.24 -10.29
N TYR A 764 -8.13 -12.42 -9.23
CA TYR A 764 -6.97 -11.59 -8.91
C TYR A 764 -5.74 -12.41 -8.49
N HIS A 765 -5.89 -13.55 -7.82
CA HIS A 765 -4.78 -14.47 -7.52
C HIS A 765 -4.14 -15.01 -8.81
N PHE A 766 -4.94 -15.41 -9.81
CA PHE A 766 -4.41 -15.84 -11.10
C PHE A 766 -3.79 -14.68 -11.89
N TYR A 767 -4.40 -13.49 -11.88
CA TYR A 767 -3.80 -12.27 -12.46
C TYR A 767 -2.41 -11.98 -11.87
N LEU A 768 -2.27 -12.01 -10.54
CA LEU A 768 -0.97 -11.83 -9.87
C LEU A 768 0.00 -12.98 -10.16
N SER A 769 -0.48 -14.22 -10.29
CA SER A 769 0.36 -15.38 -10.62
C SER A 769 1.02 -15.24 -12.00
N PHE A 770 0.26 -14.79 -13.01
CA PHE A 770 0.81 -14.46 -14.33
C PHE A 770 1.75 -13.25 -14.28
N ARG A 771 1.38 -12.18 -13.54
CA ARG A 771 2.19 -10.96 -13.44
C ARG A 771 3.52 -11.14 -12.69
N LEU A 772 3.65 -12.21 -11.91
CA LEU A 772 4.86 -12.58 -11.16
C LEU A 772 5.61 -13.75 -11.83
N ASP A 773 5.26 -14.12 -13.07
CA ASP A 773 5.86 -15.20 -13.86
C ASP A 773 5.94 -16.56 -13.12
N LEU A 774 4.94 -16.85 -12.29
CA LEU A 774 4.92 -18.04 -11.41
C LEU A 774 4.42 -19.32 -12.07
N PHE A 775 3.96 -19.26 -13.33
CA PHE A 775 3.49 -20.41 -14.09
C PHE A 775 4.46 -20.76 -15.22
N ALA A 776 4.76 -22.04 -15.37
CA ALA A 776 5.50 -22.53 -16.52
C ALA A 776 4.58 -22.60 -17.78
N PRO A 777 5.12 -22.46 -19.01
CA PRO A 777 4.31 -22.46 -20.23
C PRO A 777 3.43 -23.70 -20.47
N PHE A 778 3.78 -24.85 -19.87
CA PHE A 778 2.96 -26.07 -19.94
C PHE A 778 1.75 -26.06 -19.01
N GLU A 779 1.71 -25.17 -18.02
CA GLU A 779 0.60 -25.01 -17.07
C GLU A 779 -0.52 -24.13 -17.63
N TYR A 780 -0.19 -23.26 -18.59
CA TYR A 780 -1.11 -22.27 -19.17
C TYR A 780 -2.43 -22.88 -19.66
N PRO A 781 -2.49 -24.05 -20.36
CA PRO A 781 -3.76 -24.62 -20.80
C PRO A 781 -4.69 -24.99 -19.63
N TYR A 782 -4.12 -25.49 -18.52
CA TYR A 782 -4.89 -25.87 -17.33
C TYR A 782 -5.38 -24.63 -16.57
N VAL A 783 -4.53 -23.61 -16.44
CA VAL A 783 -4.89 -22.33 -15.80
C VAL A 783 -5.97 -21.61 -16.60
N TYR A 784 -5.82 -21.47 -17.93
CA TYR A 784 -6.85 -20.83 -18.76
C TYR A 784 -8.15 -21.64 -18.78
N TRP A 785 -8.11 -22.97 -18.79
CA TRP A 785 -9.31 -23.81 -18.67
C TRP A 785 -10.03 -23.61 -17.33
N TYR A 786 -9.30 -23.57 -16.21
CA TYR A 786 -9.90 -23.30 -14.90
C TYR A 786 -10.51 -21.90 -14.83
N MET A 787 -9.81 -20.90 -15.37
CA MET A 787 -10.32 -19.53 -15.44
C MET A 787 -11.59 -19.41 -16.29
N SER A 788 -11.68 -20.08 -17.45
CA SER A 788 -12.87 -20.01 -18.31
C SER A 788 -14.04 -20.86 -17.81
N GLU A 789 -13.83 -22.17 -17.59
CA GLU A 789 -14.90 -23.12 -17.28
C GLU A 789 -15.31 -23.13 -15.80
N VAL A 790 -14.48 -22.59 -14.90
CA VAL A 790 -14.83 -22.41 -13.48
C VAL A 790 -15.00 -20.93 -13.15
N VAL A 791 -13.92 -20.14 -13.10
CA VAL A 791 -13.97 -18.80 -12.45
C VAL A 791 -14.93 -17.85 -13.17
N PHE A 792 -14.74 -17.59 -14.46
CA PHE A 792 -15.62 -16.68 -15.22
C PHE A 792 -17.04 -17.23 -15.38
N LYS A 793 -17.20 -18.54 -15.56
CA LYS A 793 -18.52 -19.19 -15.67
C LYS A 793 -19.36 -19.02 -14.40
N TRP A 794 -18.76 -19.22 -13.23
CA TRP A 794 -19.45 -19.00 -11.95
C TRP A 794 -19.60 -17.52 -11.59
N LEU A 795 -18.69 -16.65 -12.05
CA LEU A 795 -18.83 -15.19 -11.88
C LEU A 795 -20.03 -14.67 -12.67
N LEU A 796 -20.16 -15.07 -13.95
CA LEU A 796 -21.32 -14.77 -14.79
C LEU A 796 -22.60 -15.34 -14.18
N ASN A 797 -22.63 -16.62 -13.78
CA ASN A 797 -23.80 -17.21 -13.11
C ASN A 797 -24.22 -16.44 -11.83
N SER A 798 -23.28 -15.83 -11.10
CA SER A 798 -23.58 -15.07 -9.89
C SER A 798 -24.19 -13.69 -10.21
N ILE A 799 -23.72 -13.07 -11.30
CA ILE A 799 -24.29 -11.82 -11.86
C ILE A 799 -25.67 -12.08 -12.48
N ASP A 800 -25.83 -13.14 -13.27
CA ASP A 800 -27.12 -13.54 -13.86
C ASP A 800 -28.16 -13.86 -12.77
N ARG A 801 -27.73 -14.46 -11.65
CA ARG A 801 -28.57 -14.67 -10.46
C ARG A 801 -28.98 -13.36 -9.81
N SER A 802 -28.07 -12.41 -9.61
CA SER A 802 -28.41 -11.13 -8.98
C SER A 802 -29.38 -10.31 -9.84
N HIS A 803 -29.12 -10.21 -11.16
CA HIS A 803 -30.10 -9.67 -12.12
C HIS A 803 -31.45 -10.40 -12.10
N THR A 804 -31.44 -11.74 -12.01
CA THR A 804 -32.69 -12.53 -11.93
C THR A 804 -33.45 -12.25 -10.64
N LEU A 805 -32.77 -12.08 -9.49
CA LEU A 805 -33.39 -11.73 -8.21
C LEU A 805 -34.06 -10.36 -8.27
N ILE A 806 -33.33 -9.34 -8.76
CA ILE A 806 -33.80 -7.98 -9.05
C ILE A 806 -35.10 -8.00 -9.88
N ILE A 807 -35.08 -8.72 -11.01
CA ILE A 807 -36.23 -8.86 -11.92
C ILE A 807 -37.37 -9.66 -11.28
N SER A 808 -37.08 -10.62 -10.39
CA SER A 808 -38.11 -11.46 -9.77
C SER A 808 -38.92 -10.74 -8.69
N ASP A 809 -38.28 -9.88 -7.89
CA ASP A 809 -38.96 -9.18 -6.80
C ASP A 809 -39.84 -8.04 -7.31
N TYR A 810 -39.36 -7.35 -8.35
CA TYR A 810 -40.16 -6.43 -9.15
C TYR A 810 -41.47 -7.08 -9.68
N ARG A 811 -41.39 -8.30 -10.23
CA ARG A 811 -42.57 -9.06 -10.70
C ARG A 811 -43.54 -9.44 -9.57
N LYS A 812 -43.03 -9.77 -8.37
CA LYS A 812 -43.86 -10.16 -7.22
C LYS A 812 -44.69 -8.99 -6.69
N CYS A 813 -44.09 -7.81 -6.55
CA CYS A 813 -44.79 -6.66 -5.97
C CYS A 813 -45.94 -6.15 -6.88
N MET A 814 -45.85 -6.31 -8.21
CA MET A 814 -46.98 -5.99 -9.12
C MET A 814 -48.21 -6.89 -8.88
N PHE A 815 -48.00 -8.14 -8.46
CA PHE A 815 -49.10 -9.08 -8.23
C PHE A 815 -49.97 -8.66 -7.04
N ILE A 816 -49.34 -8.08 -6.00
CA ILE A 816 -50.00 -7.58 -4.78
C ILE A 816 -50.87 -6.34 -5.10
N ASN A 817 -50.36 -5.41 -5.93
CA ASN A 817 -51.12 -4.24 -6.36
C ASN A 817 -52.42 -4.61 -7.11
N ARG A 818 -52.40 -5.68 -7.93
CA ARG A 818 -53.60 -6.17 -8.63
C ARG A 818 -54.69 -6.66 -7.68
N THR A 819 -54.37 -7.44 -6.65
CA THR A 819 -55.36 -7.88 -5.65
C THR A 819 -55.87 -6.72 -4.81
N PHE A 820 -54.99 -5.77 -4.43
CA PHE A 820 -55.39 -4.60 -3.63
C PHE A 820 -56.37 -3.68 -4.38
N PHE A 821 -56.10 -3.37 -5.66
CA PHE A 821 -57.04 -2.61 -6.50
C PHE A 821 -58.36 -3.35 -6.74
N CYS A 822 -58.33 -4.68 -6.88
CA CYS A 822 -59.54 -5.48 -7.03
C CYS A 822 -60.41 -5.40 -5.76
N LEU A 823 -59.83 -5.62 -4.58
CA LEU A 823 -60.49 -5.46 -3.27
C LEU A 823 -61.04 -4.05 -3.05
N ALA A 824 -60.25 -3.01 -3.35
CA ALA A 824 -60.69 -1.62 -3.27
C ALA A 824 -61.89 -1.34 -4.19
N SER A 825 -61.90 -1.90 -5.42
CA SER A 825 -63.02 -1.75 -6.36
C SER A 825 -64.31 -2.47 -5.92
N VAL A 826 -64.18 -3.55 -5.13
CA VAL A 826 -65.31 -4.30 -4.57
C VAL A 826 -65.87 -3.62 -3.32
N LEU A 827 -65.00 -3.07 -2.46
CA LEU A 827 -65.42 -2.27 -1.30
C LEU A 827 -66.10 -0.96 -1.73
N LYS A 828 -65.58 -0.28 -2.75
CA LYS A 828 -66.18 0.94 -3.35
C LYS A 828 -67.42 0.66 -4.24
N ARG A 829 -68.01 -0.53 -4.11
CA ARG A 829 -69.33 -0.94 -4.64
C ARG A 829 -70.25 -1.51 -3.54
N LYS A 830 -69.85 -1.43 -2.27
CA LYS A 830 -70.62 -1.84 -1.08
C LYS A 830 -70.74 -0.73 -0.01
N LEU A 831 -70.15 0.43 -0.29
CA LEU A 831 -70.41 1.74 0.31
C LEU A 831 -70.95 2.64 -0.82
#